data_AF-A0A0G4F7R5-F1
#
_entry.id   AF-A0A0G4F7R5-F1
#
_cell.length_a   1.000
_cell.length_b   1.000
_cell.length_c   1.000
_cell.angle_alpha   90.00
_cell.angle_beta   90.00
_cell.angle_gamma   90.00
#
_symmetry.space_group_name_H-M   'P 1'
#
loop_
_entity.id
_entity.type
_entity.pdbx_description
1 polymer ?
#
loop_
_entity_poly.entity_id
_entity_poly.type
_entity_poly.pdbx_seq_one_letter_code
_entity_poly.pdbx_strand_id
1 'polypeptide(L)'
;MVQLLCCNLPEQALSFTNKAYVNPNTLRVLTGKDGVRMIRCTVGSLILNLEGDKRIEEGQIGLNKFHRTHLRAQTKAPVHVEVYKPAAGQNIQCGLLEVEVDTHFKNEQASFTDEDLEKEFKAIFTGHVITQGQEMAADWEGTIIILRAKNIQALDLGAKGGEPEKRAKKKAPTPMDFGFLSNETEYSFTSVDDSRVSIQTKKAVQRTIFRPDFDFSALGIGGLDKEFADIFRRAFASRIFPSVVQELGINHVRGMLLFGPPGTGKTLIARQIGKMLKAREPKIVNGPEVLNKYVGQAEENIRNLFKEAEDEQKKSGANSALHIIIFDEMDAICKQRGSGVHAGTGDSIVNQLLSKIDGVEALNNILLIGMTNRMDLIDEALLRPGRLEVHVEVGLPDEEGRVQILNIHTRKMRDSGRMDEDVSIPTLAARTKNFSGAEIEGLVRSAASHAFNKGVNVRDLGKPSDISQLKIGMAEFELALEEVKPAFGVQEETIEAAMPWGIIPFSDDFMKTKHTLLTLVNQVKNSESTRTLSVLLEGAHGSGKSALAAHIAKTASFPFVKIISPDKFVNYSEMAKVSSIAKTFDDAYKSQLSLIVLDDIERLLEFTRVGLRFSNHILQALIVLAKKAPPPGRRLLVVGTTSERPFLQEAGGAAAFNVHLSVPLVEGEDDVKAILTHRQRERHDFPEEQIQMVAKALLEPLGIKHLLQTCEMAAEVCRPGTITCDAFLDCLRDCGHQ
;
A
#
# COMPACT_ATOMS: atom_id res chain seq x y z
N MET A 1 -61.57 28.16 -2.05
CA MET A 1 -61.15 28.37 -3.45
C MET A 1 -61.64 29.70 -3.98
N VAL A 2 -60.75 30.52 -4.54
CA VAL A 2 -61.10 31.73 -5.32
C VAL A 2 -60.40 31.63 -6.68
N GLN A 3 -61.10 31.96 -7.75
CA GLN A 3 -60.54 32.00 -9.11
C GLN A 3 -60.07 33.42 -9.41
N LEU A 4 -58.78 33.59 -9.72
CA LEU A 4 -58.16 34.88 -10.03
C LEU A 4 -57.51 34.83 -11.42
N LEU A 5 -57.41 35.97 -12.09
CA LEU A 5 -56.73 36.08 -13.40
C LEU A 5 -55.26 36.44 -13.21
N CYS A 6 -54.35 35.73 -13.89
CA CYS A 6 -52.92 36.04 -13.82
C CYS A 6 -52.58 37.39 -14.46
N CYS A 7 -51.85 38.25 -13.76
CA CYS A 7 -51.24 39.46 -14.30
C CYS A 7 -49.72 39.48 -14.09
N ASN A 8 -49.05 40.37 -14.82
CA ASN A 8 -47.62 40.63 -14.61
C ASN A 8 -47.42 41.42 -13.31
N LEU A 9 -46.25 41.25 -12.69
CA LEU A 9 -45.84 42.08 -11.56
C LEU A 9 -45.62 43.54 -12.02
N PRO A 10 -46.04 44.54 -11.22
CA PRO A 10 -45.93 45.96 -11.58
C PRO A 10 -44.48 46.49 -11.50
N GLU A 11 -43.61 45.84 -10.73
CA GLU A 11 -42.20 46.22 -10.55
C GLU A 11 -41.28 45.00 -10.67
N GLN A 12 -40.08 45.22 -11.20
CA GLN A 12 -39.07 44.19 -11.33
C GLN A 12 -38.52 43.76 -9.95
N ALA A 13 -38.44 44.65 -8.97
CA ALA A 13 -38.01 44.31 -7.60
C ALA A 13 -38.90 43.23 -6.95
N LEU A 14 -40.21 43.25 -7.24
CA LEU A 14 -41.16 42.26 -6.73
C LEU A 14 -40.90 40.85 -7.29
N SER A 15 -40.21 40.75 -8.43
CA SER A 15 -39.88 39.46 -9.04
C SER A 15 -38.86 38.65 -8.23
N PHE A 16 -37.98 39.30 -7.45
CA PHE A 16 -36.97 38.66 -6.63
C PHE A 16 -37.48 38.14 -5.28
N THR A 17 -38.70 38.54 -4.89
CA THR A 17 -39.28 38.17 -3.59
C THR A 17 -39.90 36.76 -3.55
N ASN A 18 -40.13 36.14 -4.71
CA ASN A 18 -40.82 34.85 -4.84
C ASN A 18 -42.21 34.78 -4.16
N LYS A 19 -42.87 35.94 -4.00
CA LYS A 19 -44.24 36.07 -3.47
C LYS A 19 -45.26 36.24 -4.61
N ALA A 20 -46.52 35.91 -4.31
CA ALA A 20 -47.66 36.23 -5.16
C ALA A 20 -48.37 37.47 -4.61
N TYR A 21 -48.75 38.39 -5.49
CA TYR A 21 -49.34 39.66 -5.08
C TYR A 21 -50.81 39.74 -5.50
N VAL A 22 -51.67 40.25 -4.63
CA VAL A 22 -53.09 40.47 -4.91
C VAL A 22 -53.53 41.85 -4.43
N ASN A 23 -54.70 42.30 -4.87
CA ASN A 23 -55.31 43.50 -4.30
C ASN A 23 -55.56 43.32 -2.78
N PRO A 24 -55.30 44.34 -1.92
CA PRO A 24 -55.57 44.29 -0.48
C PRO A 24 -57.02 43.92 -0.12
N ASN A 25 -58.00 44.24 -0.96
CA ASN A 25 -59.40 43.86 -0.75
C ASN A 25 -59.61 42.36 -0.97
N THR A 26 -59.01 41.79 -2.03
CA THR A 26 -58.98 40.34 -2.29
C THR A 26 -58.24 39.59 -1.18
N LEU A 27 -57.13 40.16 -0.68
CA LEU A 27 -56.39 39.63 0.47
C LEU A 27 -57.31 39.50 1.70
N ARG A 28 -58.08 40.54 2.04
CA ARG A 28 -59.03 40.51 3.17
C ARG A 28 -60.12 39.45 3.03
N VAL A 29 -60.58 39.18 1.81
CA VAL A 29 -61.54 38.10 1.53
C VAL A 29 -60.92 36.73 1.78
N LEU A 30 -59.63 36.55 1.45
CA LEU A 30 -58.89 35.31 1.66
C LEU A 30 -58.43 35.13 3.12
N THR A 31 -58.19 36.21 3.88
CA THR A 31 -57.67 36.14 5.26
C THR A 31 -58.72 35.77 6.31
N GLY A 32 -59.99 36.11 6.09
CA GLY A 32 -60.97 36.11 7.17
C GLY A 32 -60.62 37.13 8.27
N LYS A 33 -61.42 37.20 9.36
CA LYS A 33 -61.27 38.16 10.48
C LYS A 33 -60.01 37.95 11.35
N ASP A 34 -59.20 36.94 11.07
CA ASP A 34 -57.99 36.64 11.84
C ASP A 34 -56.79 37.38 11.24
N GLY A 35 -56.23 38.32 12.01
CA GLY A 35 -55.06 39.14 11.65
C GLY A 35 -53.75 38.36 11.58
N VAL A 36 -53.70 37.29 10.78
CA VAL A 36 -52.47 36.52 10.53
C VAL A 36 -51.59 37.30 9.55
N ARG A 37 -50.35 37.62 9.97
CA ARG A 37 -49.41 38.50 9.25
C ARG A 37 -48.85 37.94 7.93
N MET A 38 -48.94 36.62 7.68
CA MET A 38 -48.41 35.96 6.46
C MET A 38 -49.34 34.81 6.07
N ILE A 39 -49.92 34.85 4.87
CA ILE A 39 -50.80 33.80 4.36
C ILE A 39 -50.13 33.05 3.23
N ARG A 40 -50.21 31.73 3.29
CA ARG A 40 -49.74 30.82 2.25
C ARG A 40 -50.93 30.38 1.43
N CYS A 41 -50.79 30.42 0.11
CA CYS A 41 -51.81 29.94 -0.79
C CYS A 41 -51.26 28.89 -1.75
N THR A 42 -52.06 27.86 -1.99
CA THR A 42 -51.85 26.93 -3.08
C THR A 42 -52.37 27.57 -4.35
N VAL A 43 -51.46 27.76 -5.32
CA VAL A 43 -51.71 28.34 -6.64
C VAL A 43 -51.35 27.24 -7.64
N GLY A 44 -52.32 26.41 -8.03
CA GLY A 44 -52.05 25.21 -8.83
C GLY A 44 -51.13 24.22 -8.11
N SER A 45 -49.94 23.96 -8.66
CA SER A 45 -48.92 23.06 -8.09
C SER A 45 -47.91 23.74 -7.16
N LEU A 46 -47.97 25.07 -7.00
CA LEU A 46 -47.04 25.84 -6.17
C LEU A 46 -47.71 26.30 -4.87
N ILE A 47 -46.93 26.37 -3.79
CA ILE A 47 -47.33 27.01 -2.53
C ILE A 47 -46.57 28.32 -2.42
N LEU A 48 -47.27 29.46 -2.50
CA LEU A 48 -46.67 30.80 -2.49
C LEU A 48 -47.15 31.62 -1.30
N ASN A 49 -46.31 32.55 -0.84
CA ASN A 49 -46.69 33.56 0.14
C ASN A 49 -47.47 34.68 -0.56
N LEU A 50 -48.64 35.04 -0.02
CA LEU A 50 -49.52 36.07 -0.58
C LEU A 50 -49.28 37.42 0.11
N GLU A 51 -49.11 38.48 -0.67
CA GLU A 51 -48.96 39.87 -0.18
C GLU A 51 -49.89 40.83 -0.92
N GLY A 52 -50.29 41.93 -0.26
CA GLY A 52 -51.22 42.91 -0.82
C GLY A 52 -50.49 44.06 -1.52
N ASP A 53 -50.75 44.30 -2.81
CA ASP A 53 -50.30 45.49 -3.53
C ASP A 53 -51.50 46.24 -4.15
N LYS A 54 -51.59 47.55 -3.88
CA LYS A 54 -52.68 48.43 -4.35
C LYS A 54 -52.70 48.59 -5.88
N ARG A 55 -51.59 48.29 -6.55
CA ARG A 55 -51.44 48.43 -8.01
C ARG A 55 -52.07 47.28 -8.80
N ILE A 56 -52.46 46.19 -8.12
CA ILE A 56 -53.09 45.03 -8.74
C ILE A 56 -54.61 45.22 -8.71
N GLU A 57 -55.26 45.04 -9.86
CA GLU A 57 -56.72 45.14 -9.98
C GLU A 57 -57.43 44.04 -9.18
N GLU A 58 -58.64 44.34 -8.71
CA GLU A 58 -59.47 43.35 -8.01
C GLU A 58 -59.79 42.16 -8.96
N GLY A 59 -59.70 40.94 -8.44
CA GLY A 59 -59.86 39.72 -9.23
C GLY A 59 -58.60 39.24 -9.99
N GLN A 60 -57.45 39.93 -9.85
CA GLN A 60 -56.18 39.51 -10.44
C GLN A 60 -55.14 39.04 -9.40
N ILE A 61 -54.19 38.21 -9.86
CA ILE A 61 -53.02 37.76 -9.09
C ILE A 61 -51.74 38.03 -9.89
N GLY A 62 -50.84 38.82 -9.31
CA GLY A 62 -49.53 39.11 -9.86
C GLY A 62 -48.57 37.96 -9.61
N LEU A 63 -48.10 37.32 -10.69
CA LEU A 63 -47.15 36.21 -10.64
C LEU A 63 -45.88 36.55 -11.43
N ASN A 64 -44.74 36.05 -10.94
CA ASN A 64 -43.47 36.21 -11.66
C ASN A 64 -43.47 35.37 -12.96
N LYS A 65 -42.58 35.69 -13.91
CA LYS A 65 -42.31 34.89 -15.12
C LYS A 65 -42.02 33.43 -14.76
N PHE A 66 -41.19 33.16 -13.76
CA PHE A 66 -40.85 31.80 -13.33
C PHE A 66 -42.06 31.02 -12.76
N HIS A 67 -42.90 31.67 -11.95
CA HIS A 67 -44.15 31.07 -11.45
C HIS A 67 -45.07 30.68 -12.60
N ARG A 68 -45.23 31.55 -13.59
CA ARG A 68 -46.07 31.30 -14.76
C ARG A 68 -45.53 30.18 -15.65
N THR A 69 -44.21 30.12 -15.85
CA THR A 69 -43.57 29.03 -16.59
C THR A 69 -43.80 27.69 -15.89
N HIS A 70 -43.63 27.64 -14.57
CA HIS A 70 -43.83 26.43 -13.78
C HIS A 70 -45.31 26.00 -13.77
N LEU A 71 -46.25 26.94 -13.66
CA LEU A 71 -47.70 26.69 -13.72
C LEU A 71 -48.24 26.50 -15.15
N ARG A 72 -47.41 26.70 -16.18
CA ARG A 72 -47.78 26.74 -17.61
C ARG A 72 -48.97 27.68 -17.89
N ALA A 73 -49.06 28.79 -17.15
CA ALA A 73 -50.17 29.74 -17.22
C ALA A 73 -49.77 31.01 -18.02
N GLN A 74 -50.57 31.39 -19.01
CA GLN A 74 -50.38 32.64 -19.75
C GLN A 74 -50.97 33.85 -19.00
N THR A 75 -50.58 35.07 -19.39
CA THR A 75 -51.19 36.29 -18.86
C THR A 75 -52.70 36.29 -19.13
N LYS A 76 -53.51 36.64 -18.13
CA LYS A 76 -54.98 36.54 -18.10
C LYS A 76 -55.57 35.12 -18.08
N ALA A 77 -54.76 34.08 -17.88
CA ALA A 77 -55.30 32.75 -17.61
C ALA A 77 -55.96 32.71 -16.21
N PRO A 78 -57.07 31.97 -16.04
CA PRO A 78 -57.64 31.75 -14.73
C PRO A 78 -56.78 30.79 -13.92
N VAL A 79 -56.53 31.13 -12.65
CA VAL A 79 -55.81 30.29 -11.69
C VAL A 79 -56.61 30.18 -10.41
N HIS A 80 -56.66 28.96 -9.88
CA HIS A 80 -57.32 28.68 -8.61
C HIS A 80 -56.37 28.92 -7.45
N VAL A 81 -56.82 29.72 -6.50
CA VAL A 81 -56.08 30.08 -5.29
C VAL A 81 -56.84 29.58 -4.08
N GLU A 82 -56.16 28.79 -3.24
CA GLU A 82 -56.69 28.27 -1.98
C GLU A 82 -55.77 28.60 -0.83
N VAL A 83 -56.32 28.91 0.35
CA VAL A 83 -55.50 29.11 1.54
C VAL A 83 -54.93 27.76 1.97
N TYR A 84 -53.60 27.66 1.99
CA TYR A 84 -52.91 26.44 2.38
C TYR A 84 -52.93 26.31 3.90
N LYS A 85 -53.55 25.24 4.40
CA LYS A 85 -53.50 24.84 5.82
C LYS A 85 -52.79 23.49 5.92
N PRO A 86 -51.69 23.39 6.69
CA PRO A 86 -50.98 22.12 6.85
C PRO A 86 -51.88 21.10 7.57
N ALA A 87 -51.89 19.86 7.09
CA ALA A 87 -52.64 18.78 7.75
C ALA A 87 -52.01 18.43 9.11
N ALA A 88 -52.84 18.08 10.10
CA ALA A 88 -52.35 17.73 11.43
C ALA A 88 -51.38 16.54 11.37
N GLY A 89 -50.10 16.77 11.74
CA GLY A 89 -49.05 15.75 11.74
C GLY A 89 -48.18 15.68 10.48
N GLN A 90 -48.41 16.53 9.46
CA GLN A 90 -47.55 16.59 8.29
C GLN A 90 -46.24 17.32 8.62
N ASN A 91 -45.10 16.61 8.61
CA ASN A 91 -43.80 17.25 8.71
C ASN A 91 -43.50 17.94 7.38
N ILE A 92 -43.51 19.27 7.38
CA ILE A 92 -43.21 20.08 6.19
C ILE A 92 -41.85 20.78 6.39
N GLN A 93 -41.16 20.58 7.52
CA GLN A 93 -39.89 21.25 7.76
C GLN A 93 -38.80 20.68 6.87
N CYS A 94 -38.15 21.55 6.11
CA CYS A 94 -37.01 21.18 5.29
C CYS A 94 -35.75 21.11 6.16
N GLY A 95 -35.08 19.97 6.13
CA GLY A 95 -33.78 19.74 6.76
C GLY A 95 -32.62 20.11 5.84
N LEU A 96 -32.67 19.65 4.58
CA LEU A 96 -31.66 19.95 3.55
C LEU A 96 -32.34 20.34 2.23
N LEU A 97 -31.94 21.49 1.68
CA LEU A 97 -32.33 21.97 0.36
C LEU A 97 -31.11 22.01 -0.58
N GLU A 98 -31.18 21.27 -1.69
CA GLU A 98 -30.20 21.35 -2.77
C GLU A 98 -30.69 22.36 -3.83
N VAL A 99 -29.89 23.40 -4.06
CA VAL A 99 -30.20 24.50 -4.97
C VAL A 99 -29.16 24.55 -6.10
N GLU A 100 -29.64 24.51 -7.33
CA GLU A 100 -28.83 24.71 -8.52
C GLU A 100 -28.80 26.21 -8.88
N VAL A 101 -27.60 26.74 -9.09
CA VAL A 101 -27.35 28.18 -9.34
C VAL A 101 -26.88 28.36 -10.77
N ASP A 102 -27.51 29.28 -11.51
CA ASP A 102 -27.15 29.67 -12.87
C ASP A 102 -27.20 31.20 -13.03
N THR A 103 -26.50 31.77 -14.00
CA THR A 103 -26.56 33.21 -14.30
C THR A 103 -27.52 33.47 -15.45
N HIS A 104 -28.24 34.61 -15.40
CA HIS A 104 -29.15 34.97 -16.50
C HIS A 104 -28.40 35.19 -17.84
N PHE A 105 -27.17 35.69 -17.79
CA PHE A 105 -26.30 35.90 -18.95
C PHE A 105 -25.14 34.90 -18.96
N LYS A 106 -25.09 34.02 -19.98
CA LYS A 106 -24.05 32.97 -20.14
C LYS A 106 -22.61 33.47 -20.29
N ASN A 107 -22.38 34.78 -20.45
CA ASN A 107 -21.07 35.35 -20.75
C ASN A 107 -20.31 35.92 -19.54
N GLU A 108 -20.97 36.16 -18.41
CA GLU A 108 -20.31 36.71 -17.22
C GLU A 108 -19.73 35.58 -16.36
N GLN A 109 -18.43 35.67 -16.06
CA GLN A 109 -17.80 34.87 -15.01
C GLN A 109 -18.15 35.49 -13.67
N ALA A 110 -18.90 34.76 -12.84
CA ALA A 110 -19.22 35.16 -11.49
C ALA A 110 -18.75 34.08 -10.51
N SER A 111 -17.97 34.48 -9.51
CA SER A 111 -17.53 33.61 -8.41
C SER A 111 -18.30 33.98 -7.16
N PHE A 112 -18.92 32.98 -6.52
CA PHE A 112 -19.72 33.17 -5.32
C PHE A 112 -19.16 32.34 -4.16
N THR A 113 -19.30 32.84 -2.93
CA THR A 113 -19.00 32.13 -1.69
C THR A 113 -20.28 31.52 -1.11
N ASP A 114 -20.18 30.28 -0.65
CA ASP A 114 -21.33 29.52 -0.09
C ASP A 114 -21.99 30.23 1.10
N GLU A 115 -21.20 30.89 1.95
CA GLU A 115 -21.67 31.63 3.14
C GLU A 115 -22.48 32.88 2.78
N ASP A 116 -22.04 33.61 1.75
CA ASP A 116 -22.70 34.85 1.35
C ASP A 116 -24.00 34.54 0.59
N LEU A 117 -23.98 33.52 -0.28
CA LEU A 117 -25.18 32.97 -0.91
C LEU A 117 -26.19 32.48 0.14
N GLU A 118 -25.73 31.72 1.15
CA GLU A 118 -26.60 31.22 2.22
C GLU A 118 -27.23 32.37 3.02
N LYS A 119 -26.46 33.41 3.33
CA LYS A 119 -26.93 34.57 4.11
C LYS A 119 -28.00 35.36 3.36
N GLU A 120 -27.78 35.68 2.09
CA GLU A 120 -28.79 36.39 1.29
C GLU A 120 -30.00 35.51 0.98
N PHE A 121 -29.78 34.22 0.68
CA PHE A 121 -30.86 33.28 0.47
C PHE A 121 -31.74 33.16 1.71
N LYS A 122 -31.14 33.09 2.91
CA LYS A 122 -31.89 33.15 4.18
C LYS A 122 -32.62 34.48 4.35
N ALA A 123 -32.01 35.61 4.01
CA ALA A 123 -32.65 36.91 4.15
C ALA A 123 -33.94 37.04 3.31
N ILE A 124 -33.94 36.47 2.10
CA ILE A 124 -35.06 36.58 1.15
C ILE A 124 -36.08 35.45 1.33
N PHE A 125 -35.63 34.20 1.46
CA PHE A 125 -36.47 33.01 1.35
C PHE A 125 -36.87 32.36 2.68
N THR A 126 -36.36 32.83 3.83
CA THR A 126 -36.82 32.33 5.14
C THR A 126 -38.34 32.51 5.29
N GLY A 127 -39.05 31.48 5.71
CA GLY A 127 -40.50 31.51 5.86
C GLY A 127 -41.29 31.23 4.58
N HIS A 128 -40.63 30.91 3.46
CA HIS A 128 -41.26 30.43 2.23
C HIS A 128 -41.42 28.91 2.22
N VAL A 129 -42.38 28.43 1.44
CA VAL A 129 -42.49 27.01 1.07
C VAL A 129 -41.97 26.88 -0.35
N ILE A 130 -40.98 26.01 -0.56
CA ILE A 130 -40.39 25.75 -1.87
C ILE A 130 -40.84 24.39 -2.34
N THR A 131 -41.20 24.31 -3.64
CA THR A 131 -41.55 23.05 -4.32
C THR A 131 -40.35 22.54 -5.11
N GLN A 132 -40.18 21.23 -5.20
CA GLN A 132 -39.13 20.64 -6.02
C GLN A 132 -39.28 21.07 -7.49
N GLY A 133 -38.19 21.51 -8.11
CA GLY A 133 -38.16 22.04 -9.47
C GLY A 133 -38.63 23.50 -9.62
N GLN A 134 -38.90 24.20 -8.51
CA GLN A 134 -39.24 25.62 -8.55
C GLN A 134 -38.01 26.47 -8.91
N GLU A 135 -38.18 27.36 -9.88
CA GLU A 135 -37.19 28.36 -10.28
C GLU A 135 -37.49 29.71 -9.63
N MET A 136 -36.44 30.37 -9.16
CA MET A 136 -36.48 31.66 -8.49
C MET A 136 -35.36 32.53 -9.06
N ALA A 137 -35.52 33.85 -8.99
CA ALA A 137 -34.45 34.78 -9.32
C ALA A 137 -34.07 35.60 -8.09
N ALA A 138 -32.79 35.89 -7.95
CA ALA A 138 -32.25 36.82 -6.98
C ALA A 138 -31.37 37.83 -7.70
N ASP A 139 -31.33 39.06 -7.17
CA ASP A 139 -30.42 40.12 -7.63
C ASP A 139 -29.22 40.16 -6.68
N TRP A 140 -28.02 40.06 -7.24
CA TRP A 140 -26.75 40.07 -6.52
C TRP A 140 -25.85 41.17 -7.07
N GLU A 141 -25.71 42.29 -6.35
CA GLU A 141 -24.87 43.43 -6.76
C GLU A 141 -25.08 43.90 -8.22
N GLY A 142 -26.28 43.71 -8.78
CA GLY A 142 -26.63 44.04 -10.17
C GLY A 142 -26.59 42.88 -11.17
N THR A 143 -26.15 41.68 -10.74
CA THR A 143 -26.18 40.44 -11.53
C THR A 143 -27.38 39.59 -11.15
N ILE A 144 -28.21 39.25 -12.14
CA ILE A 144 -29.40 38.40 -11.93
C ILE A 144 -29.00 36.92 -11.93
N ILE A 145 -29.22 36.25 -10.81
CA ILE A 145 -28.95 34.83 -10.60
C ILE A 145 -30.27 34.06 -10.62
N ILE A 146 -30.28 32.90 -11.29
CA ILE A 146 -31.40 31.96 -11.33
C ILE A 146 -31.10 30.79 -10.39
N LEU A 147 -32.03 30.51 -9.49
CA LEU A 147 -31.93 29.49 -8.45
C LEU A 147 -33.01 28.43 -8.68
N ARG A 148 -32.64 27.16 -8.83
CA ARG A 148 -33.58 26.05 -9.03
C ARG A 148 -33.49 25.05 -7.88
N ALA A 149 -34.59 24.77 -7.21
CA ALA A 149 -34.63 23.75 -6.16
C ALA A 149 -34.61 22.34 -6.77
N LYS A 150 -33.56 21.54 -6.55
CA LYS A 150 -33.44 20.18 -7.10
C LYS A 150 -33.98 19.10 -6.17
N ASN A 151 -33.60 19.16 -4.90
CA ASN A 151 -33.92 18.12 -3.94
C ASN A 151 -34.27 18.75 -2.59
N ILE A 152 -35.32 18.24 -1.95
CA ILE A 152 -35.82 18.72 -0.66
C ILE A 152 -35.91 17.51 0.27
N GLN A 153 -35.23 17.57 1.39
CA GLN A 153 -35.26 16.52 2.40
C GLN A 153 -35.91 17.00 3.69
N ALA A 154 -36.65 16.10 4.35
CA ALA A 154 -37.29 16.35 5.63
C ALA A 154 -36.30 16.61 6.77
N LEU A 155 -36.65 17.49 7.71
CA LEU A 155 -35.96 17.59 8.99
C LEU A 155 -36.36 16.40 9.88
N ASP A 156 -35.41 15.54 10.21
CA ASP A 156 -35.62 14.38 11.06
C ASP A 156 -35.71 14.83 12.54
N LEU A 157 -36.93 15.11 13.01
CA LEU A 157 -37.22 15.46 14.40
C LEU A 157 -37.04 14.21 15.28
N GLY A 158 -35.79 13.82 15.54
CA GLY A 158 -35.46 12.85 16.56
C GLY A 158 -35.99 13.35 17.91
N ALA A 159 -36.86 12.55 18.54
CA ALA A 159 -37.46 12.83 19.84
C ALA A 159 -36.43 13.43 20.83
N LYS A 160 -36.60 14.72 21.16
CA LYS A 160 -35.84 15.38 22.23
C LYS A 160 -36.30 14.77 23.56
N GLY A 161 -35.60 13.72 24.01
CA GLY A 161 -35.78 13.12 25.34
C GLY A 161 -35.47 11.62 25.34
N GLY A 162 -34.19 11.24 25.53
CA GLY A 162 -33.79 9.85 25.73
C GLY A 162 -32.27 9.63 25.59
N GLU A 163 -31.71 8.85 26.52
CA GLU A 163 -30.29 8.56 26.81
C GLU A 163 -29.40 8.04 25.64
N PRO A 164 -28.05 8.07 25.77
CA PRO A 164 -27.13 8.05 24.62
C PRO A 164 -26.81 6.70 23.97
N GLU A 165 -27.33 5.55 24.43
CA GLU A 165 -26.69 4.25 24.13
C GLU A 165 -27.38 3.31 23.13
N LYS A 166 -28.37 3.75 22.36
CA LYS A 166 -28.92 2.93 21.25
C LYS A 166 -29.15 3.73 19.96
N ARG A 167 -28.05 4.06 19.27
CA ARG A 167 -28.08 4.70 17.94
C ARG A 167 -27.42 3.81 16.88
N ALA A 168 -28.14 2.77 16.45
CA ALA A 168 -27.81 2.03 15.23
C ALA A 168 -29.04 2.01 14.31
N LYS A 169 -28.84 2.44 13.07
CA LYS A 169 -29.81 2.69 11.97
C LYS A 169 -30.46 4.09 11.96
N LYS A 170 -29.68 5.10 11.56
CA LYS A 170 -30.23 6.31 10.91
C LYS A 170 -30.95 5.86 9.63
N LYS A 171 -32.27 6.05 9.55
CA LYS A 171 -33.03 5.86 8.30
C LYS A 171 -32.55 6.89 7.27
N ALA A 172 -32.59 6.53 5.99
CA ALA A 172 -32.28 7.45 4.90
C ALA A 172 -33.25 8.65 4.93
N PRO A 173 -32.78 9.87 4.64
CA PRO A 173 -33.64 11.06 4.62
C PRO A 173 -34.75 10.88 3.59
N THR A 174 -36.01 11.05 4.00
CA THR A 174 -37.17 10.96 3.11
C THR A 174 -37.23 12.19 2.19
N PRO A 175 -37.24 12.00 0.86
CA PRO A 175 -37.44 13.09 -0.08
C PRO A 175 -38.87 13.65 0.05
N MET A 176 -39.01 14.96 -0.14
CA MET A 176 -40.29 15.68 -0.07
C MET A 176 -40.51 16.48 -1.35
N ASP A 177 -41.76 16.54 -1.82
CA ASP A 177 -42.13 17.35 -2.98
C ASP A 177 -42.14 18.86 -2.67
N PHE A 178 -42.38 19.22 -1.41
CA PHE A 178 -42.36 20.60 -0.93
C PHE A 178 -41.84 20.69 0.51
N GLY A 179 -41.11 21.77 0.80
CA GLY A 179 -40.49 22.00 2.11
C GLY A 179 -40.62 23.45 2.56
N PHE A 180 -40.91 23.63 3.85
CA PHE A 180 -40.90 24.91 4.55
C PHE A 180 -39.48 25.25 5.00
N LEU A 181 -39.01 26.43 4.58
CA LEU A 181 -37.69 26.93 4.94
C LEU A 181 -37.72 27.61 6.30
N SER A 182 -36.93 27.07 7.21
CA SER A 182 -36.71 27.61 8.56
C SER A 182 -35.25 28.04 8.71
N ASN A 183 -34.93 28.74 9.81
CA ASN A 183 -33.55 29.09 10.13
C ASN A 183 -32.65 27.85 10.34
N GLU A 184 -33.25 26.69 10.62
CA GLU A 184 -32.58 25.40 10.85
C GLU A 184 -32.36 24.60 9.56
N THR A 185 -32.87 25.07 8.41
CA THR A 185 -32.69 24.40 7.13
C THR A 185 -31.25 24.57 6.63
N GLU A 186 -30.58 23.46 6.32
CA GLU A 186 -29.27 23.47 5.65
C GLU A 186 -29.45 23.64 4.14
N TYR A 187 -28.57 24.43 3.51
CA TYR A 187 -28.57 24.70 2.08
C TYR A 187 -27.31 24.11 1.45
N SER A 188 -27.45 23.53 0.26
CA SER A 188 -26.34 23.04 -0.56
C SER A 188 -26.47 23.63 -1.97
N PHE A 189 -25.52 24.47 -2.37
CA PHE A 189 -25.54 25.11 -3.69
C PHE A 189 -24.62 24.38 -4.68
N THR A 190 -25.13 24.11 -5.89
CA THR A 190 -24.37 23.51 -7.00
C THR A 190 -24.48 24.37 -8.25
N SER A 191 -23.40 24.55 -9.01
CA SER A 191 -23.47 25.19 -10.33
C SER A 191 -23.94 24.20 -11.41
N VAL A 192 -24.49 24.71 -12.52
CA VAL A 192 -24.85 23.90 -13.69
C VAL A 192 -23.58 23.48 -14.44
N ASP A 193 -23.51 22.23 -14.93
CA ASP A 193 -22.33 21.61 -15.58
C ASP A 193 -21.79 22.35 -16.85
N ASP A 194 -22.47 23.38 -17.35
CA ASP A 194 -22.09 24.21 -18.51
C ASP A 194 -22.03 25.72 -18.18
N SER A 195 -22.13 26.09 -16.89
CA SER A 195 -22.11 27.48 -16.44
C SER A 195 -20.69 27.95 -16.07
N ARG A 196 -20.36 29.22 -16.34
CA ARG A 196 -19.09 29.86 -15.90
C ARG A 196 -19.13 30.32 -14.44
N VAL A 197 -20.04 29.76 -13.65
CA VAL A 197 -20.27 30.11 -12.25
C VAL A 197 -19.42 29.23 -11.36
N SER A 198 -18.56 29.84 -10.54
CA SER A 198 -17.70 29.12 -9.61
C SER A 198 -18.14 29.37 -8.17
N ILE A 199 -18.72 28.37 -7.51
CA ILE A 199 -19.08 28.46 -6.09
C ILE A 199 -17.92 27.95 -5.24
N GLN A 200 -17.34 28.82 -4.43
CA GLN A 200 -16.30 28.47 -3.45
C GLN A 200 -16.96 27.91 -2.19
N THR A 201 -17.08 26.59 -2.13
CA THR A 201 -17.74 25.90 -1.01
C THR A 201 -16.74 25.57 0.10
N LYS A 202 -16.76 26.31 1.22
CA LYS A 202 -16.02 25.94 2.43
C LYS A 202 -16.62 24.70 3.13
N LYS A 203 -17.93 24.46 2.99
CA LYS A 203 -18.66 23.41 3.73
C LYS A 203 -18.73 22.05 3.03
N ALA A 204 -18.80 21.99 1.69
CA ALA A 204 -19.00 20.72 0.97
C ALA A 204 -17.74 19.83 0.92
N VAL A 205 -16.55 20.43 0.91
CA VAL A 205 -15.28 19.67 0.93
C VAL A 205 -15.05 19.01 2.30
N GLN A 206 -15.55 19.61 3.39
CA GLN A 206 -15.38 19.08 4.75
C GLN A 206 -16.21 17.82 5.05
N ARG A 207 -17.35 17.59 4.37
CA ARG A 207 -18.31 16.56 4.81
C ARG A 207 -18.24 15.22 4.06
N THR A 208 -17.55 15.12 2.92
CA THR A 208 -17.64 13.91 2.08
C THR A 208 -16.34 13.16 1.81
N ILE A 209 -15.19 13.72 2.19
CA ILE A 209 -13.88 13.12 1.89
C ILE A 209 -13.37 12.28 3.08
N PHE A 210 -13.61 12.69 4.34
CA PHE A 210 -13.18 11.92 5.50
C PHE A 210 -14.17 11.98 6.67
N ARG A 211 -14.72 10.83 7.06
CA ARG A 211 -15.21 10.63 8.44
C ARG A 211 -13.98 10.37 9.31
N PRO A 212 -13.87 10.96 10.51
CA PRO A 212 -12.76 10.69 11.42
C PRO A 212 -12.68 9.23 11.90
N ASP A 213 -13.75 8.45 11.72
CA ASP A 213 -13.83 7.01 12.02
C ASP A 213 -13.59 6.14 10.77
N PHE A 214 -12.46 6.32 10.09
CA PHE A 214 -12.14 5.57 8.87
C PHE A 214 -11.25 4.36 9.20
N ASP A 215 -11.83 3.16 9.24
CA ASP A 215 -11.10 1.92 9.49
C ASP A 215 -10.29 1.49 8.25
N PHE A 216 -8.95 1.51 8.36
CA PHE A 216 -8.02 1.09 7.31
C PHE A 216 -8.20 -0.38 6.90
N SER A 217 -8.62 -1.24 7.84
CA SER A 217 -8.97 -2.63 7.57
C SER A 217 -10.13 -2.78 6.57
N ALA A 218 -11.03 -1.79 6.49
CA ALA A 218 -12.14 -1.80 5.54
C ALA A 218 -11.69 -1.56 4.09
N LEU A 219 -10.51 -0.95 3.88
CA LEU A 219 -9.91 -0.76 2.55
C LEU A 219 -9.16 -2.01 2.04
N GLY A 220 -9.02 -3.04 2.88
CA GLY A 220 -8.27 -4.24 2.52
C GLY A 220 -6.75 -4.01 2.44
N ILE A 221 -6.24 -2.98 3.13
CA ILE A 221 -4.81 -2.78 3.36
C ILE A 221 -4.53 -3.20 4.80
N GLY A 222 -3.54 -4.07 5.02
CA GLY A 222 -3.14 -4.51 6.34
C GLY A 222 -1.65 -4.27 6.56
N GLY A 223 -1.27 -3.90 7.78
CA GLY A 223 0.11 -3.83 8.25
C GLY A 223 0.90 -2.60 7.81
N LEU A 224 0.25 -1.59 7.22
CA LEU A 224 0.90 -0.41 6.66
C LEU A 224 0.31 0.91 7.18
N ASP A 225 -0.25 0.88 8.40
CA ASP A 225 -0.97 2.01 8.98
C ASP A 225 -0.04 3.23 9.21
N LYS A 226 1.23 2.98 9.57
CA LYS A 226 2.22 4.03 9.81
C LYS A 226 2.63 4.72 8.52
N GLU A 227 2.98 3.93 7.51
CA GLU A 227 3.38 4.39 6.18
C GLU A 227 2.23 5.16 5.53
N PHE A 228 1.00 4.66 5.66
CA PHE A 228 -0.18 5.33 5.14
C PHE A 228 -0.48 6.64 5.86
N ALA A 229 -0.36 6.69 7.19
CA ALA A 229 -0.51 7.93 7.95
C ALA A 229 0.53 8.99 7.53
N ASP A 230 1.76 8.56 7.26
CA ASP A 230 2.81 9.45 6.75
C ASP A 230 2.52 9.94 5.32
N ILE A 231 2.05 9.06 4.43
CA ILE A 231 1.57 9.44 3.09
C ILE A 231 0.45 10.48 3.24
N PHE A 232 -0.51 10.23 4.13
CA PHE A 232 -1.67 11.08 4.33
C PHE A 232 -1.29 12.47 4.80
N ARG A 233 -0.42 12.54 5.82
CA ARG A 233 0.08 13.79 6.36
C ARG A 233 0.91 14.58 5.34
N ARG A 234 1.79 13.90 4.58
CA ARG A 234 2.72 14.57 3.66
C ARG A 234 2.08 14.96 2.33
N ALA A 235 1.27 14.09 1.73
CA ALA A 235 0.71 14.30 0.40
C ALA A 235 -0.72 14.86 0.43
N PHE A 236 -1.59 14.34 1.30
CA PHE A 236 -3.03 14.64 1.25
C PHE A 236 -3.48 15.78 2.15
N ALA A 237 -2.79 16.05 3.26
CA ALA A 237 -3.15 17.17 4.15
C ALA A 237 -3.25 18.50 3.40
N SER A 238 -2.33 18.75 2.47
CA SER A 238 -2.34 19.98 1.67
C SER A 238 -3.56 20.09 0.74
N ARG A 239 -4.08 18.96 0.26
CA ARG A 239 -5.22 18.90 -0.67
C ARG A 239 -6.57 18.96 0.06
N ILE A 240 -6.62 18.48 1.30
CA ILE A 240 -7.84 18.44 2.11
C ILE A 240 -8.14 19.83 2.69
N PHE A 241 -7.11 20.61 3.03
CA PHE A 241 -7.24 21.94 3.63
C PHE A 241 -6.66 23.04 2.73
N PRO A 242 -7.21 23.28 1.53
CA PRO A 242 -6.64 24.24 0.58
C PRO A 242 -6.61 25.68 1.11
N SER A 243 -7.57 26.08 1.95
CA SER A 243 -7.60 27.43 2.54
C SER A 243 -6.40 27.68 3.45
N VAL A 244 -6.05 26.72 4.31
CA VAL A 244 -4.91 26.81 5.22
C VAL A 244 -3.60 26.81 4.44
N VAL A 245 -3.51 26.03 3.35
CA VAL A 245 -2.32 25.97 2.50
C VAL A 245 -2.06 27.28 1.76
N GLN A 246 -3.11 27.94 1.28
CA GLN A 246 -2.99 29.26 0.66
C GLN A 246 -2.51 30.32 1.66
N GLU A 247 -3.02 30.30 2.89
CA GLU A 247 -2.55 31.18 3.98
C GLU A 247 -1.09 30.92 4.34
N LEU A 248 -0.65 29.66 4.31
CA LEU A 248 0.73 29.27 4.57
C LEU A 248 1.68 29.50 3.39
N GLY A 249 1.18 29.80 2.19
CA GLY A 249 1.97 29.99 0.98
C GLY A 249 2.72 28.74 0.51
N ILE A 250 2.23 27.56 0.87
CA ILE A 250 2.88 26.27 0.54
C ILE A 250 2.30 25.73 -0.77
N ASN A 251 3.15 25.20 -1.66
CA ASN A 251 2.68 24.52 -2.86
C ASN A 251 2.20 23.10 -2.55
N HIS A 252 1.17 22.64 -3.27
CA HIS A 252 0.73 21.24 -3.15
C HIS A 252 1.81 20.28 -3.64
N VAL A 253 1.88 19.12 -2.99
CA VAL A 253 2.73 18.01 -3.44
C VAL A 253 2.25 17.53 -4.82
N ARG A 254 3.20 17.46 -5.76
CA ARG A 254 2.96 17.04 -7.15
C ARG A 254 3.19 15.55 -7.36
N GLY A 255 4.09 14.95 -6.59
CA GLY A 255 4.52 13.58 -6.83
C GLY A 255 4.95 12.82 -5.58
N MET A 256 4.65 11.53 -5.59
CA MET A 256 5.02 10.56 -4.57
C MET A 256 5.63 9.32 -5.23
N LEU A 257 6.66 8.75 -4.61
CA LEU A 257 7.29 7.49 -5.00
C LEU A 257 7.10 6.45 -3.89
N LEU A 258 6.47 5.33 -4.24
CA LEU A 258 6.39 4.14 -3.40
C LEU A 258 7.48 3.15 -3.85
N PHE A 259 8.41 2.81 -2.96
CA PHE A 259 9.48 1.86 -3.27
C PHE A 259 9.59 0.78 -2.20
N GLY A 260 10.12 -0.39 -2.55
CA GLY A 260 10.27 -1.49 -1.60
C GLY A 260 10.39 -2.85 -2.29
N PRO A 261 10.62 -3.95 -1.56
CA PRO A 261 10.71 -5.28 -2.16
C PRO A 261 9.42 -5.68 -2.90
N PRO A 262 9.50 -6.56 -3.90
CA PRO A 262 8.32 -7.02 -4.64
C PRO A 262 7.34 -7.75 -3.71
N GLY A 263 6.04 -7.72 -4.03
CA GLY A 263 5.01 -8.42 -3.27
C GLY A 263 4.52 -7.73 -1.99
N THR A 264 5.00 -6.53 -1.66
CA THR A 264 4.57 -5.76 -0.46
C THR A 264 3.31 -4.93 -0.64
N GLY A 265 2.62 -5.04 -1.78
CA GLY A 265 1.32 -4.38 -1.98
C GLY A 265 1.38 -2.92 -2.44
N LYS A 266 2.52 -2.43 -2.96
CA LYS A 266 2.66 -1.07 -3.53
C LYS A 266 1.55 -0.70 -4.52
N THR A 267 1.27 -1.59 -5.49
CA THR A 267 0.20 -1.41 -6.48
C THR A 267 -1.20 -1.38 -5.85
N LEU A 268 -1.44 -2.14 -4.77
CA LEU A 268 -2.70 -2.11 -4.05
C LEU A 268 -2.89 -0.77 -3.33
N ILE A 269 -1.85 -0.26 -2.64
CA ILE A 269 -1.88 1.02 -1.94
C ILE A 269 -2.20 2.16 -2.93
N ALA A 270 -1.48 2.22 -4.06
CA ALA A 270 -1.70 3.27 -5.06
C ALA A 270 -3.13 3.25 -5.62
N ARG A 271 -3.67 2.06 -5.91
CA ARG A 271 -5.06 1.91 -6.39
C ARG A 271 -6.09 2.34 -5.34
N GLN A 272 -5.86 2.00 -4.08
CA GLN A 272 -6.78 2.38 -3.00
C GLN A 272 -6.73 3.87 -2.71
N ILE A 273 -5.54 4.49 -2.75
CA ILE A 273 -5.37 5.94 -2.68
C ILE A 273 -6.19 6.63 -3.79
N GLY A 274 -6.09 6.14 -5.02
CA GLY A 274 -6.86 6.66 -6.15
C GLY A 274 -8.38 6.58 -5.93
N LYS A 275 -8.88 5.46 -5.41
CA LYS A 275 -10.31 5.27 -5.07
C LYS A 275 -10.76 6.16 -3.90
N MET A 276 -9.93 6.28 -2.88
CA MET A 276 -10.23 6.99 -1.64
C MET A 276 -10.44 8.49 -1.87
N LEU A 277 -9.60 9.10 -2.71
CA LEU A 277 -9.61 10.54 -2.93
C LEU A 277 -10.84 11.02 -3.72
N LYS A 278 -11.75 10.12 -4.13
CA LYS A 278 -12.91 10.41 -5.00
C LYS A 278 -12.55 11.33 -6.17
N ALA A 279 -11.29 11.24 -6.61
CA ALA A 279 -10.83 11.90 -7.81
C ALA A 279 -11.47 11.20 -9.00
N ARG A 280 -11.37 11.82 -10.17
CA ARG A 280 -11.68 11.12 -11.43
C ARG A 280 -10.91 9.80 -11.50
N GLU A 281 -11.39 8.87 -12.32
CA GLU A 281 -10.78 7.55 -12.45
C GLU A 281 -9.26 7.68 -12.64
N PRO A 282 -8.44 7.04 -11.76
CA PRO A 282 -7.00 7.20 -11.82
C PRO A 282 -6.47 6.57 -13.11
N LYS A 283 -5.61 7.30 -13.82
CA LYS A 283 -4.91 6.77 -14.99
C LYS A 283 -3.77 5.90 -14.54
N ILE A 284 -3.93 4.58 -14.67
CA ILE A 284 -2.89 3.61 -14.35
C ILE A 284 -2.16 3.27 -15.65
N VAL A 285 -0.84 3.44 -15.65
CA VAL A 285 0.03 3.16 -16.79
C VAL A 285 1.18 2.30 -16.29
N ASN A 286 1.47 1.20 -16.98
CA ASN A 286 2.65 0.42 -16.67
C ASN A 286 3.88 0.98 -17.39
N GLY A 287 5.05 1.03 -16.73
CA GLY A 287 6.29 1.57 -17.30
C GLY A 287 6.61 1.00 -18.69
N PRO A 288 6.62 -0.33 -18.88
CA PRO A 288 6.84 -0.95 -20.17
C PRO A 288 5.80 -0.59 -21.26
N GLU A 289 4.55 -0.30 -20.90
CA GLU A 289 3.50 0.06 -21.87
C GLU A 289 3.75 1.41 -22.53
N VAL A 290 4.52 2.29 -21.88
CA VAL A 290 4.91 3.59 -22.44
C VAL A 290 6.00 3.42 -23.51
N LEU A 291 6.77 2.33 -23.44
CA LEU A 291 7.92 2.07 -24.32
C LEU A 291 7.46 1.41 -25.63
N ASN A 292 7.27 2.22 -26.68
CA ASN A 292 7.06 1.74 -28.04
C ASN A 292 8.39 1.68 -28.82
N LYS A 293 8.50 0.72 -29.77
CA LYS A 293 9.68 0.56 -30.65
C LYS A 293 9.91 1.75 -31.59
N TYR A 294 8.91 2.61 -31.77
CA TYR A 294 8.97 3.78 -32.66
C TYR A 294 9.42 5.02 -31.89
N VAL A 295 10.50 5.65 -32.37
CA VAL A 295 11.09 6.87 -31.79
C VAL A 295 10.05 7.99 -31.78
N GLY A 296 9.90 8.67 -30.64
CA GLY A 296 8.96 9.80 -30.45
C GLY A 296 7.55 9.40 -29.99
N GLN A 297 7.10 8.17 -30.24
CA GLN A 297 5.76 7.73 -29.85
C GLN A 297 5.60 7.60 -28.33
N ALA A 298 6.67 7.22 -27.63
CA ALA A 298 6.68 7.18 -26.16
C ALA A 298 6.51 8.59 -25.53
N GLU A 299 7.11 9.62 -26.14
CA GLU A 299 6.96 11.01 -25.68
C GLU A 299 5.55 11.56 -25.94
N GLU A 300 4.97 11.21 -27.10
CA GLU A 300 3.59 11.57 -27.43
C GLU A 300 2.60 10.92 -26.46
N ASN A 301 2.80 9.64 -26.12
CA ASN A 301 1.98 8.95 -25.13
C ASN A 301 2.02 9.65 -23.77
N ILE A 302 3.21 10.05 -23.30
CA ILE A 302 3.35 10.83 -22.05
C ILE A 302 2.63 12.17 -22.18
N ARG A 303 2.79 12.88 -23.29
CA ARG A 303 2.11 14.16 -23.51
C ARG A 303 0.58 14.01 -23.48
N ASN A 304 0.05 12.95 -24.09
CA ASN A 304 -1.38 12.66 -24.10
C ASN A 304 -1.92 12.31 -22.71
N LEU A 305 -1.13 11.68 -21.84
CA LEU A 305 -1.52 11.41 -20.45
C LEU A 305 -1.80 12.70 -19.66
N PHE A 306 -0.95 13.73 -19.82
CA PHE A 306 -1.07 15.02 -19.13
C PHE A 306 -2.02 16.02 -19.80
N LYS A 307 -2.34 15.85 -21.09
CA LYS A 307 -3.12 16.81 -21.88
C LYS A 307 -4.49 17.16 -21.27
N GLU A 308 -5.23 16.17 -20.78
CA GLU A 308 -6.52 16.40 -20.13
C GLU A 308 -6.40 17.21 -18.85
N ALA A 309 -5.34 16.99 -18.07
CA ALA A 309 -5.07 17.75 -16.85
C ALA A 309 -4.66 19.20 -17.18
N GLU A 310 -3.90 19.40 -18.25
CA GLU A 310 -3.51 20.72 -18.77
C GLU A 310 -4.70 21.53 -19.26
N ASP A 311 -5.56 20.92 -20.09
CA ASP A 311 -6.74 21.58 -20.64
C ASP A 311 -7.71 22.01 -19.53
N GLU A 312 -7.84 21.21 -18.48
CA GLU A 312 -8.69 21.53 -17.33
C GLU A 312 -8.06 22.57 -16.40
N GLN A 313 -6.73 22.53 -16.19
CA GLN A 313 -6.03 23.58 -15.45
C GLN A 313 -6.18 24.93 -16.16
N LYS A 314 -6.12 24.96 -17.49
CA LYS A 314 -6.30 26.17 -18.31
C LYS A 314 -7.74 26.70 -18.26
N LYS A 315 -8.74 25.82 -18.12
CA LYS A 315 -10.17 26.20 -18.05
C LYS A 315 -10.61 26.67 -16.66
N SER A 316 -10.21 25.95 -15.61
CA SER A 316 -10.78 26.11 -14.26
C SER A 316 -9.78 26.60 -13.21
N GLY A 317 -8.50 26.78 -13.58
CA GLY A 317 -7.48 27.39 -12.74
C GLY A 317 -7.30 26.71 -11.39
N ALA A 318 -7.51 27.45 -10.30
CA ALA A 318 -7.35 26.94 -8.94
C ALA A 318 -8.42 25.92 -8.52
N ASN A 319 -9.55 25.85 -9.24
CA ASN A 319 -10.68 24.97 -8.94
C ASN A 319 -10.69 23.68 -9.78
N SER A 320 -9.60 23.41 -10.51
CA SER A 320 -9.49 22.20 -11.32
C SER A 320 -9.48 20.95 -10.45
N ALA A 321 -10.19 19.91 -10.90
CA ALA A 321 -10.22 18.62 -10.22
C ALA A 321 -8.82 17.98 -10.20
N LEU A 322 -8.54 17.20 -9.15
CA LEU A 322 -7.29 16.46 -9.02
C LEU A 322 -7.23 15.32 -10.04
N HIS A 323 -6.19 15.31 -10.87
CA HIS A 323 -5.85 14.20 -11.76
C HIS A 323 -4.78 13.33 -11.11
N ILE A 324 -5.08 12.05 -10.93
CA ILE A 324 -4.14 11.08 -10.36
C ILE A 324 -3.59 10.22 -11.49
N ILE A 325 -2.27 10.24 -11.64
CA ILE A 325 -1.54 9.42 -12.63
C ILE A 325 -0.65 8.45 -11.86
N ILE A 326 -0.87 7.15 -12.06
CA ILE A 326 -0.15 6.08 -11.39
C ILE A 326 0.76 5.40 -12.41
N PHE A 327 2.07 5.45 -12.17
CA PHE A 327 3.06 4.70 -12.93
C PHE A 327 3.52 3.48 -12.13
N ASP A 328 3.22 2.28 -12.63
CA ASP A 328 3.84 1.05 -12.13
C ASP A 328 5.17 0.79 -12.85
N GLU A 329 6.11 0.11 -12.18
CA GLU A 329 7.45 -0.19 -12.71
C GLU A 329 8.15 1.04 -13.34
N MET A 330 8.13 2.17 -12.61
CA MET A 330 8.66 3.44 -13.11
C MET A 330 10.19 3.37 -13.37
N ASP A 331 10.90 2.43 -12.77
CA ASP A 331 12.31 2.12 -13.05
C ASP A 331 12.55 1.57 -14.47
N ALA A 332 11.52 1.11 -15.17
CA ALA A 332 11.64 0.72 -16.58
C ALA A 332 11.83 1.93 -17.50
N ILE A 333 11.15 3.05 -17.21
CA ILE A 333 11.13 4.27 -18.03
C ILE A 333 12.09 5.35 -17.53
N CYS A 334 12.34 5.41 -16.22
CA CYS A 334 13.07 6.50 -15.58
C CYS A 334 14.45 6.11 -15.09
N LYS A 335 15.23 5.39 -15.91
CA LYS A 335 16.58 4.96 -15.55
C LYS A 335 17.55 6.14 -15.47
N GLN A 336 18.61 5.99 -14.67
CA GLN A 336 19.73 6.95 -14.65
C GLN A 336 20.28 7.19 -16.05
N ARG A 337 20.42 8.46 -16.41
CA ARG A 337 20.93 8.90 -17.71
C ARG A 337 22.34 8.36 -17.96
N GLY A 338 22.60 7.94 -19.19
CA GLY A 338 23.91 7.41 -19.59
C GLY A 338 24.20 5.97 -19.15
N SER A 339 23.27 5.27 -18.50
CA SER A 339 23.41 3.86 -18.11
C SER A 339 22.86 2.88 -19.17
N GLY A 340 23.47 2.83 -20.36
CA GLY A 340 23.25 1.71 -21.31
C GLY A 340 23.27 2.02 -22.82
N VAL A 341 23.27 0.97 -23.63
CA VAL A 341 23.34 0.99 -25.11
C VAL A 341 22.07 1.56 -25.78
N HIS A 342 20.95 1.65 -25.04
CA HIS A 342 19.66 2.20 -25.49
C HIS A 342 19.32 3.58 -24.87
N ALA A 343 20.33 4.33 -24.41
CA ALA A 343 20.15 5.57 -23.63
C ALA A 343 19.27 6.65 -24.32
N GLY A 344 19.25 6.73 -25.65
CA GLY A 344 18.57 7.82 -26.37
C GLY A 344 17.06 7.95 -26.12
N THR A 345 16.32 6.84 -26.05
CA THR A 345 14.85 6.87 -25.89
C THR A 345 14.42 7.01 -24.43
N GLY A 346 15.16 6.41 -23.49
CA GLY A 346 14.87 6.54 -22.06
C GLY A 346 15.12 7.97 -21.55
N ASP A 347 16.22 8.58 -21.98
CA ASP A 347 16.59 9.94 -21.55
C ASP A 347 15.57 10.99 -22.04
N SER A 348 15.02 10.81 -23.24
CA SER A 348 14.03 11.74 -23.80
C SER A 348 12.68 11.64 -23.08
N ILE A 349 12.26 10.44 -22.70
CA ILE A 349 11.08 10.19 -21.85
C ILE A 349 11.24 10.87 -20.48
N VAL A 350 12.38 10.72 -19.81
CA VAL A 350 12.63 11.35 -18.51
C VAL A 350 12.57 12.88 -18.63
N ASN A 351 13.20 13.45 -19.66
CA ASN A 351 13.14 14.89 -19.90
C ASN A 351 11.69 15.38 -20.16
N GLN A 352 10.90 14.61 -20.91
CA GLN A 352 9.50 14.94 -21.17
C GLN A 352 8.67 14.90 -19.88
N LEU A 353 8.86 13.89 -19.02
CA LEU A 353 8.19 13.80 -17.73
C LEU A 353 8.57 14.97 -16.81
N LEU A 354 9.86 15.31 -16.74
CA LEU A 354 10.37 16.44 -15.96
C LEU A 354 9.78 17.77 -16.42
N SER A 355 9.71 18.00 -17.74
CA SER A 355 9.11 19.19 -18.33
C SER A 355 7.62 19.32 -17.98
N LYS A 356 6.89 18.21 -17.85
CA LYS A 356 5.46 18.21 -17.48
C LYS A 356 5.20 18.44 -16.00
N ILE A 357 6.13 18.06 -15.11
CA ILE A 357 5.99 18.24 -13.66
C ILE A 357 6.49 19.62 -13.19
N ASP A 358 7.59 20.09 -13.76
CA ASP A 358 8.37 21.25 -13.27
C ASP A 358 8.59 22.34 -14.34
N GLY A 359 7.99 22.17 -15.52
CA GLY A 359 8.13 23.14 -16.61
C GLY A 359 7.41 24.47 -16.35
N VAL A 360 7.50 25.36 -17.33
CA VAL A 360 6.92 26.71 -17.29
C VAL A 360 5.39 26.68 -17.11
N GLU A 361 4.72 25.63 -17.62
CA GLU A 361 3.29 25.36 -17.39
C GLU A 361 3.09 24.31 -16.28
N ALA A 362 3.66 24.54 -15.10
CA ALA A 362 3.57 23.58 -14.00
C ALA A 362 2.11 23.38 -13.53
N LEU A 363 1.68 22.11 -13.52
CA LEU A 363 0.32 21.73 -13.15
C LEU A 363 0.20 21.56 -11.63
N ASN A 364 -0.68 22.35 -11.01
CA ASN A 364 -0.97 22.23 -9.59
C ASN A 364 -2.10 21.21 -9.32
N ASN A 365 -2.87 20.82 -10.32
CA ASN A 365 -3.99 19.88 -10.22
C ASN A 365 -3.61 18.41 -10.50
N ILE A 366 -2.32 18.07 -10.55
CA ILE A 366 -1.87 16.69 -10.76
C ILE A 366 -1.27 16.09 -9.48
N LEU A 367 -1.46 14.79 -9.31
CA LEU A 367 -0.73 13.95 -8.38
C LEU A 367 -0.16 12.74 -9.12
N LEU A 368 1.16 12.70 -9.21
CA LEU A 368 1.92 11.61 -9.78
C LEU A 368 2.26 10.58 -8.69
N ILE A 369 1.90 9.32 -8.87
CA ILE A 369 2.29 8.23 -7.98
C ILE A 369 3.16 7.26 -8.76
N GLY A 370 4.46 7.29 -8.52
CA GLY A 370 5.41 6.32 -9.06
C GLY A 370 5.54 5.11 -8.13
N MET A 371 5.66 3.92 -8.70
CA MET A 371 5.96 2.69 -7.96
C MET A 371 7.19 2.04 -8.56
N THR A 372 8.10 1.59 -7.69
CA THR A 372 9.33 0.90 -8.11
C THR A 372 9.73 -0.17 -7.10
N ASN A 373 10.47 -1.19 -7.55
CA ASN A 373 11.16 -2.09 -6.63
C ASN A 373 12.57 -1.60 -6.29
N ARG A 374 13.11 -0.69 -7.12
CA ARG A 374 14.51 -0.25 -7.10
C ARG A 374 14.57 1.27 -7.22
N MET A 375 14.69 1.95 -6.09
CA MET A 375 14.86 3.39 -6.04
C MET A 375 16.23 3.82 -6.61
N ASP A 376 17.25 2.98 -6.48
CA ASP A 376 18.62 3.20 -6.97
C ASP A 376 18.71 3.37 -8.50
N LEU A 377 17.77 2.77 -9.24
CA LEU A 377 17.76 2.87 -10.71
C LEU A 377 17.13 4.17 -11.22
N ILE A 378 16.38 4.90 -10.38
CA ILE A 378 15.63 6.08 -10.80
C ILE A 378 16.58 7.28 -10.95
N ASP A 379 16.35 8.10 -11.97
CA ASP A 379 17.04 9.37 -12.16
C ASP A 379 16.85 10.31 -10.93
N GLU A 380 17.95 10.71 -10.31
CA GLU A 380 17.98 11.64 -9.18
C GLU A 380 17.29 12.97 -9.48
N ALA A 381 17.21 13.39 -10.74
CA ALA A 381 16.50 14.59 -11.14
C ALA A 381 15.00 14.50 -10.82
N LEU A 382 14.38 13.32 -10.87
CA LEU A 382 12.97 13.13 -10.53
C LEU A 382 12.72 13.14 -9.03
N LEU A 383 13.70 12.70 -8.24
CA LEU A 383 13.63 12.59 -6.76
C LEU A 383 13.81 13.94 -6.04
N ARG A 384 13.98 15.05 -6.76
CA ARG A 384 14.17 16.38 -6.17
C ARG A 384 12.84 16.94 -5.62
N PRO A 385 12.88 17.70 -4.52
CA PRO A 385 11.71 18.42 -4.01
C PRO A 385 11.02 19.26 -5.10
N GLY A 386 9.68 19.31 -5.08
CA GLY A 386 8.87 19.90 -6.15
C GLY A 386 8.49 18.96 -7.30
N ARG A 387 9.11 17.76 -7.40
CA ARG A 387 8.78 16.71 -8.37
C ARG A 387 8.20 15.49 -7.64
N LEU A 388 8.96 14.39 -7.52
CA LEU A 388 8.66 13.30 -6.60
C LEU A 388 9.28 13.64 -5.24
N GLU A 389 8.57 14.42 -4.43
CA GLU A 389 9.11 14.88 -3.15
C GLU A 389 8.91 13.86 -2.02
N VAL A 390 7.79 13.13 -2.08
CA VAL A 390 7.42 12.18 -1.04
C VAL A 390 7.90 10.79 -1.43
N HIS A 391 8.98 10.33 -0.82
CA HIS A 391 9.44 8.94 -0.95
C HIS A 391 8.96 8.13 0.26
N VAL A 392 8.30 7.00 0.01
CA VAL A 392 7.83 6.08 1.05
C VAL A 392 8.32 4.68 0.76
N GLU A 393 9.05 4.12 1.73
CA GLU A 393 9.50 2.73 1.71
C GLU A 393 8.38 1.83 2.22
N VAL A 394 7.89 0.94 1.36
CA VAL A 394 6.90 -0.09 1.70
C VAL A 394 7.64 -1.40 1.97
N GLY A 395 7.95 -1.62 3.24
CA GLY A 395 8.68 -2.78 3.73
C GLY A 395 7.86 -4.08 3.81
N LEU A 396 8.49 -5.12 4.35
CA LEU A 396 7.80 -6.36 4.70
C LEU A 396 6.89 -6.12 5.92
N PRO A 397 5.73 -6.78 6.01
CA PRO A 397 4.80 -6.59 7.12
C PRO A 397 5.34 -7.16 8.44
N ASP A 398 5.15 -6.39 9.52
CA ASP A 398 5.36 -6.84 10.90
C ASP A 398 4.41 -7.99 11.27
N GLU A 399 4.62 -8.64 12.42
CA GLU A 399 3.78 -9.77 12.86
C GLU A 399 2.30 -9.38 13.00
N GLU A 400 2.02 -8.23 13.61
CA GLU A 400 0.66 -7.67 13.67
C GLU A 400 0.10 -7.38 12.28
N GLY A 401 0.95 -6.84 11.39
CA GLY A 401 0.59 -6.60 10.00
C GLY A 401 0.23 -7.89 9.24
N ARG A 402 0.98 -8.98 9.46
CA ARG A 402 0.67 -10.30 8.89
C ARG A 402 -0.65 -10.84 9.41
N VAL A 403 -0.96 -10.65 10.70
CA VAL A 403 -2.28 -10.99 11.26
C VAL A 403 -3.38 -10.21 10.56
N GLN A 404 -3.21 -8.91 10.32
CA GLN A 404 -4.19 -8.10 9.60
C GLN A 404 -4.38 -8.59 8.15
N ILE A 405 -3.28 -8.85 7.43
CA ILE A 405 -3.32 -9.35 6.04
C ILE A 405 -4.00 -10.72 5.97
N LEU A 406 -3.64 -11.66 6.85
CA LEU A 406 -4.29 -12.97 6.95
C LEU A 406 -5.78 -12.82 7.25
N ASN A 407 -6.18 -11.94 8.17
CA ASN A 407 -7.59 -11.65 8.45
C ASN A 407 -8.33 -11.12 7.21
N ILE A 408 -7.71 -10.25 6.41
CA ILE A 408 -8.32 -9.70 5.20
C ILE A 408 -8.57 -10.81 4.16
N HIS A 409 -7.58 -11.66 3.88
CA HIS A 409 -7.71 -12.73 2.88
C HIS A 409 -8.61 -13.88 3.36
N THR A 410 -8.64 -14.17 4.67
CA THR A 410 -9.50 -15.22 5.26
C THR A 410 -10.92 -14.75 5.53
N ARG A 411 -11.21 -13.43 5.52
CA ARG A 411 -12.54 -12.88 5.82
C ARG A 411 -13.64 -13.52 4.99
N LYS A 412 -13.46 -13.66 3.67
CA LYS A 412 -14.45 -14.31 2.79
C LYS A 412 -14.65 -15.80 3.11
N MET A 413 -13.60 -16.48 3.55
CA MET A 413 -13.66 -17.90 3.94
C MET A 413 -14.41 -18.07 5.27
N ARG A 414 -14.21 -17.14 6.21
CA ARG A 414 -14.94 -17.07 7.48
C ARG A 414 -16.41 -16.72 7.30
N ASP A 415 -16.69 -15.67 6.53
CA ASP A 415 -18.05 -15.19 6.28
C ASP A 415 -18.89 -16.26 5.55
N SER A 416 -18.26 -17.14 4.78
CA SER A 416 -18.91 -18.28 4.12
C SER A 416 -18.96 -19.56 4.96
N GLY A 417 -18.44 -19.55 6.19
CA GLY A 417 -18.43 -20.71 7.10
C GLY A 417 -17.55 -21.87 6.62
N ARG A 418 -16.60 -21.61 5.72
CA ARG A 418 -15.70 -22.62 5.13
C ARG A 418 -14.31 -22.69 5.77
N MET A 419 -14.05 -21.83 6.74
CA MET A 419 -12.85 -21.91 7.58
C MET A 419 -13.21 -22.70 8.83
N ASP A 420 -12.40 -23.69 9.17
CA ASP A 420 -12.61 -24.49 10.39
C ASP A 420 -12.13 -23.72 11.64
N GLU A 421 -12.64 -24.10 12.81
CA GLU A 421 -12.38 -23.40 14.08
C GLU A 421 -10.98 -23.68 14.63
N ASP A 422 -10.30 -24.71 14.11
CA ASP A 422 -8.93 -25.09 14.46
C ASP A 422 -7.88 -24.09 13.94
N VAL A 423 -8.22 -23.26 12.96
CA VAL A 423 -7.26 -22.35 12.31
C VAL A 423 -7.02 -21.08 13.14
N SER A 424 -5.88 -21.05 13.81
CA SER A 424 -5.37 -19.88 14.53
C SER A 424 -4.52 -18.97 13.62
N ILE A 425 -5.06 -17.79 13.28
CA ILE A 425 -4.33 -16.77 12.51
C ILE A 425 -3.05 -16.27 13.21
N PRO A 426 -3.05 -15.98 14.53
CA PRO A 426 -1.83 -15.59 15.22
C PRO A 426 -0.71 -16.63 15.09
N THR A 427 -1.07 -17.92 15.16
CA THR A 427 -0.10 -19.01 15.00
C THR A 427 0.47 -19.06 13.58
N LEU A 428 -0.36 -18.84 12.55
CA LEU A 428 0.10 -18.71 11.17
C LEU A 428 1.01 -17.49 10.96
N ALA A 429 0.68 -16.35 11.56
CA ALA A 429 1.49 -15.12 11.47
C ALA A 429 2.89 -15.29 12.11
N ALA A 430 2.98 -16.06 13.20
CA ALA A 430 4.23 -16.39 13.86
C ALA A 430 5.12 -17.35 13.03
N ARG A 431 4.49 -18.25 12.26
CA ARG A 431 5.19 -19.19 11.36
C ARG A 431 5.57 -18.59 10.00
N THR A 432 4.88 -17.54 9.55
CA THR A 432 5.10 -16.87 8.24
C THR A 432 6.10 -15.70 8.32
N LYS A 433 7.25 -15.90 8.96
CA LYS A 433 8.26 -14.84 9.11
C LYS A 433 8.82 -14.41 7.74
N ASN A 434 8.87 -13.09 7.51
CA ASN A 434 9.28 -12.43 6.26
C ASN A 434 8.39 -12.68 5.04
N PHE A 435 7.21 -13.27 5.21
CA PHE A 435 6.29 -13.38 4.09
C PHE A 435 5.81 -11.98 3.68
N SER A 436 5.87 -11.71 2.38
CA SER A 436 5.26 -10.54 1.77
C SER A 436 3.74 -10.70 1.67
N GLY A 437 3.01 -9.61 1.44
CA GLY A 437 1.55 -9.66 1.30
C GLY A 437 1.10 -10.62 0.19
N ALA A 438 1.83 -10.64 -0.94
CA ALA A 438 1.56 -11.57 -2.05
C ALA A 438 1.83 -13.04 -1.69
N GLU A 439 2.84 -13.32 -0.87
CA GLU A 439 3.13 -14.68 -0.40
C GLU A 439 2.09 -15.17 0.62
N ILE A 440 1.61 -14.28 1.49
CA ILE A 440 0.49 -14.59 2.40
C ILE A 440 -0.79 -14.91 1.62
N GLU A 441 -1.08 -14.12 0.58
CA GLU A 441 -2.19 -14.42 -0.34
C GLU A 441 -1.97 -15.78 -1.04
N GLY A 442 -0.75 -16.04 -1.50
CA GLY A 442 -0.34 -17.32 -2.08
C GLY A 442 -0.53 -18.50 -1.15
N LEU A 443 -0.20 -18.35 0.14
CA LEU A 443 -0.39 -19.35 1.19
C LEU A 443 -1.87 -19.69 1.37
N VAL A 444 -2.72 -18.66 1.51
CA VAL A 444 -4.18 -18.85 1.66
C VAL A 444 -4.77 -19.52 0.41
N ARG A 445 -4.27 -19.16 -0.78
CA ARG A 445 -4.69 -19.78 -2.05
C ARG A 445 -4.24 -21.24 -2.18
N SER A 446 -3.01 -21.57 -1.77
CA SER A 446 -2.51 -22.95 -1.77
C SER A 446 -3.29 -23.81 -0.77
N ALA A 447 -3.53 -23.30 0.45
CA ALA A 447 -4.35 -24.01 1.45
C ALA A 447 -5.76 -24.30 0.92
N ALA A 448 -6.40 -23.33 0.25
CA ALA A 448 -7.68 -23.54 -0.41
C ALA A 448 -7.58 -24.60 -1.54
N SER A 449 -6.51 -24.57 -2.33
CA SER A 449 -6.26 -25.56 -3.40
C SER A 449 -6.10 -26.98 -2.85
N HIS A 450 -5.36 -27.16 -1.75
CA HIS A 450 -5.22 -28.46 -1.07
C HIS A 450 -6.55 -28.95 -0.51
N ALA A 451 -7.34 -28.06 0.09
CA ALA A 451 -8.70 -28.39 0.52
C ALA A 451 -9.58 -28.83 -0.67
N PHE A 452 -9.54 -28.09 -1.79
CA PHE A 452 -10.28 -28.45 -3.01
C PHE A 452 -9.86 -29.80 -3.58
N ASN A 453 -8.57 -30.11 -3.63
CA ASN A 453 -8.06 -31.39 -4.13
C ASN A 453 -8.49 -32.57 -3.23
N LYS A 454 -8.57 -32.35 -1.91
CA LYS A 454 -9.07 -33.34 -0.96
C LYS A 454 -10.59 -33.57 -1.07
N GLY A 455 -11.36 -32.50 -1.32
CA GLY A 455 -12.81 -32.58 -1.50
C GLY A 455 -13.26 -33.07 -2.88
N VAL A 456 -12.39 -32.99 -3.89
CA VAL A 456 -12.65 -33.45 -5.26
C VAL A 456 -11.80 -34.69 -5.54
N ASN A 457 -12.41 -35.88 -5.46
CA ASN A 457 -11.76 -37.09 -5.93
C ASN A 457 -11.48 -36.98 -7.44
N VAL A 458 -10.21 -36.75 -7.80
CA VAL A 458 -9.73 -36.61 -9.19
C VAL A 458 -10.07 -37.84 -10.07
N ARG A 459 -10.32 -39.00 -9.44
CA ARG A 459 -10.71 -40.25 -10.12
C ARG A 459 -12.20 -40.35 -10.45
N ASP A 460 -13.06 -39.49 -9.88
CA ASP A 460 -14.52 -39.61 -9.94
C ASP A 460 -15.17 -38.24 -10.27
N LEU A 461 -14.70 -37.59 -11.34
CA LEU A 461 -15.14 -36.26 -11.82
C LEU A 461 -16.65 -36.16 -12.18
N GLY A 462 -17.38 -37.28 -12.17
CA GLY A 462 -18.78 -37.38 -12.61
C GLY A 462 -19.83 -37.38 -11.49
N LYS A 463 -19.46 -37.46 -10.20
CA LYS A 463 -20.40 -37.35 -9.09
C LYS A 463 -20.31 -35.94 -8.47
N PRO A 464 -21.42 -35.29 -8.10
CA PRO A 464 -21.37 -34.08 -7.30
C PRO A 464 -20.89 -34.47 -5.90
N SER A 465 -19.57 -34.50 -5.69
CA SER A 465 -18.95 -34.66 -4.38
C SER A 465 -19.48 -33.60 -3.42
N ASP A 466 -19.40 -33.85 -2.10
CA ASP A 466 -19.80 -32.98 -1.00
C ASP A 466 -19.01 -31.64 -0.92
N ILE A 467 -18.99 -30.86 -2.01
CA ILE A 467 -18.37 -29.53 -2.11
C ILE A 467 -19.01 -28.56 -1.09
N SER A 468 -20.25 -28.85 -0.67
CA SER A 468 -20.97 -28.07 0.34
C SER A 468 -20.37 -28.19 1.75
N GLN A 469 -19.66 -29.28 2.06
CA GLN A 469 -19.05 -29.53 3.38
C GLN A 469 -17.54 -29.22 3.43
N LEU A 470 -16.97 -28.69 2.34
CA LEU A 470 -15.55 -28.38 2.27
C LEU A 470 -15.19 -27.28 3.28
N LYS A 471 -14.42 -27.68 4.29
CA LYS A 471 -13.78 -26.78 5.27
C LYS A 471 -12.27 -26.81 5.09
N ILE A 472 -11.65 -25.66 5.29
CA ILE A 472 -10.20 -25.48 5.28
C ILE A 472 -9.76 -25.49 6.75
N GLY A 473 -9.04 -26.54 7.15
CA GLY A 473 -8.48 -26.69 8.48
C GLY A 473 -7.01 -26.29 8.55
N MET A 474 -6.42 -26.44 9.73
CA MET A 474 -5.01 -26.09 9.97
C MET A 474 -4.05 -27.00 9.19
N ALA A 475 -4.44 -28.27 8.98
CA ALA A 475 -3.64 -29.23 8.23
C ALA A 475 -3.38 -28.79 6.77
N GLU A 476 -4.39 -28.20 6.10
CA GLU A 476 -4.22 -27.69 4.75
C GLU A 476 -3.29 -26.45 4.70
N PHE A 477 -3.28 -25.63 5.76
CA PHE A 477 -2.32 -24.53 5.89
C PHE A 477 -0.89 -25.03 6.16
N GLU A 478 -0.71 -26.14 6.88
CA GLU A 478 0.61 -26.73 7.09
C GLU A 478 1.20 -27.27 5.78
N LEU A 479 0.41 -27.97 4.97
CA LEU A 479 0.83 -28.40 3.63
C LEU A 479 1.17 -27.22 2.72
N ALA A 480 0.39 -26.13 2.81
CA ALA A 480 0.64 -24.93 2.04
C ALA A 480 1.93 -24.20 2.47
N LEU A 481 2.31 -24.27 3.75
CA LEU A 481 3.57 -23.70 4.25
C LEU A 481 4.80 -24.44 3.72
N GLU A 482 4.69 -25.74 3.45
CA GLU A 482 5.79 -26.52 2.84
C GLU A 482 5.98 -26.15 1.36
N GLU A 483 4.90 -25.84 0.65
CA GLU A 483 4.92 -25.48 -0.78
C GLU A 483 5.33 -24.02 -1.01
N VAL A 484 4.75 -23.09 -0.24
CA VAL A 484 4.96 -21.64 -0.41
C VAL A 484 6.15 -21.19 0.42
N LYS A 485 7.33 -21.15 -0.22
CA LYS A 485 8.55 -20.61 0.40
C LYS A 485 8.66 -19.10 0.19
N PRO A 486 9.14 -18.33 1.18
CA PRO A 486 9.34 -16.90 1.03
C PRO A 486 10.50 -16.61 0.06
N ALA A 487 10.30 -15.69 -0.87
CA ALA A 487 11.33 -15.19 -1.77
C ALA A 487 12.39 -14.38 -1.01
N PHE A 488 11.97 -13.71 0.06
CA PHE A 488 12.84 -12.98 1.00
C PHE A 488 13.04 -13.80 2.28
N GLY A 489 14.22 -14.40 2.46
CA GLY A 489 14.50 -15.12 3.70
C GLY A 489 15.54 -16.22 3.58
N VAL A 490 15.44 -17.16 4.52
CA VAL A 490 16.35 -18.29 4.71
C VAL A 490 16.18 -19.31 3.57
N GLN A 491 17.22 -19.53 2.78
CA GLN A 491 17.25 -20.66 1.85
C GLN A 491 17.59 -21.94 2.61
N GLU A 492 16.59 -22.57 3.24
CA GLU A 492 16.79 -23.81 4.01
C GLU A 492 17.48 -24.89 3.19
N GLU A 493 17.11 -25.05 1.91
CA GLU A 493 17.77 -25.98 0.98
C GLU A 493 19.28 -25.72 0.85
N THR A 494 19.71 -24.45 0.81
CA THR A 494 21.14 -24.11 0.73
C THR A 494 21.85 -24.41 2.06
N ILE A 495 21.18 -24.19 3.19
CA ILE A 495 21.73 -24.48 4.52
C ILE A 495 21.86 -26.00 4.73
N GLU A 496 20.88 -26.77 4.29
CA GLU A 496 20.89 -28.24 4.38
C GLU A 496 21.92 -28.84 3.42
N ALA A 497 22.05 -28.30 2.20
CA ALA A 497 23.11 -28.69 1.27
C ALA A 497 24.52 -28.42 1.83
N ALA A 498 24.69 -27.39 2.68
CA ALA A 498 25.97 -27.11 3.34
C ALA A 498 26.28 -28.04 4.53
N MET A 499 25.31 -28.83 5.02
CA MET A 499 25.45 -29.73 6.18
C MET A 499 24.88 -31.14 5.91
N PRO A 500 25.42 -31.90 4.95
CA PRO A 500 24.88 -33.22 4.59
C PRO A 500 24.96 -34.25 5.73
N TRP A 501 25.98 -34.16 6.61
CA TRP A 501 26.16 -35.06 7.77
C TRP A 501 25.79 -34.42 9.11
N GLY A 502 25.10 -33.27 9.09
CA GLY A 502 24.84 -32.50 10.31
C GLY A 502 26.11 -31.97 10.99
N ILE A 503 26.02 -31.70 12.30
CA ILE A 503 27.15 -31.23 13.13
C ILE A 503 27.42 -32.26 14.20
N ILE A 504 28.61 -32.85 14.14
CA ILE A 504 29.10 -33.82 15.09
C ILE A 504 30.01 -33.08 16.09
N PRO A 505 29.69 -33.04 17.39
CA PRO A 505 30.61 -32.53 18.40
C PRO A 505 31.72 -33.55 18.61
N PHE A 506 32.95 -33.21 18.25
CA PHE A 506 34.09 -34.13 18.35
C PHE A 506 35.12 -33.71 19.39
N SER A 507 35.50 -32.43 19.42
CA SER A 507 36.51 -31.92 20.36
C SER A 507 35.96 -30.85 21.30
N ASP A 508 36.57 -30.74 22.49
CA ASP A 508 36.27 -29.67 23.45
C ASP A 508 36.57 -28.28 22.86
N ASP A 509 37.60 -28.18 22.03
CA ASP A 509 37.96 -26.93 21.36
C ASP A 509 36.95 -26.55 20.28
N PHE A 510 36.42 -27.52 19.52
CA PHE A 510 35.30 -27.28 18.61
C PHE A 510 34.05 -26.81 19.37
N MET A 511 33.77 -27.40 20.54
CA MET A 511 32.66 -26.99 21.40
C MET A 511 32.84 -25.58 21.96
N LYS A 512 34.06 -25.20 22.37
CA LYS A 512 34.39 -23.82 22.77
C LYS A 512 34.19 -22.84 21.61
N THR A 513 34.64 -23.17 20.41
CA THR A 513 34.45 -22.34 19.22
C THR A 513 32.96 -22.17 18.91
N LYS A 514 32.18 -23.25 18.93
CA LYS A 514 30.72 -23.23 18.76
C LYS A 514 30.03 -22.37 19.82
N HIS A 515 30.41 -22.52 21.09
CA HIS A 515 29.82 -21.76 22.19
C HIS A 515 30.14 -20.26 22.11
N THR A 516 31.38 -19.92 21.77
CA THR A 516 31.81 -18.53 21.53
C THR A 516 30.99 -17.91 20.42
N LEU A 517 30.80 -18.63 19.33
CA LEU A 517 30.04 -18.17 18.18
C LEU A 517 28.55 -17.98 18.46
N LEU A 518 27.94 -18.85 19.26
CA LEU A 518 26.58 -18.66 19.78
C LEU A 518 26.48 -17.44 20.71
N THR A 519 27.52 -17.17 21.49
CA THR A 519 27.60 -15.97 22.34
C THR A 519 27.62 -14.70 21.50
N LEU A 520 28.39 -14.69 20.40
CA LEU A 520 28.44 -13.57 19.45
C LEU A 520 27.08 -13.34 18.76
N VAL A 521 26.38 -14.42 18.40
CA VAL A 521 25.00 -14.33 17.88
C VAL A 521 24.07 -13.66 18.88
N ASN A 522 24.13 -14.08 20.14
CA ASN A 522 23.31 -13.51 21.20
C ASN A 522 23.67 -12.04 21.47
N GLN A 523 24.95 -11.69 21.34
CA GLN A 523 25.40 -10.30 21.41
C GLN A 523 24.73 -9.45 20.33
N VAL A 524 24.71 -9.89 19.07
CA VAL A 524 24.03 -9.14 17.99
C VAL A 524 22.52 -9.05 18.23
N LYS A 525 21.89 -10.10 18.77
CA LYS A 525 20.45 -10.11 19.07
C LYS A 525 20.05 -9.22 20.24
N ASN A 526 20.90 -9.04 21.24
CA ASN A 526 20.53 -8.35 22.48
C ASN A 526 21.14 -6.94 22.61
N SER A 527 22.31 -6.71 22.04
CA SER A 527 23.04 -5.46 22.19
C SER A 527 22.57 -4.37 21.24
N GLU A 528 22.31 -3.17 21.76
CA GLU A 528 21.94 -2.00 20.96
C GLU A 528 23.15 -1.22 20.43
N SER A 529 24.33 -1.38 21.05
CA SER A 529 25.55 -0.67 20.67
C SER A 529 26.28 -1.33 19.49
N THR A 530 26.16 -2.65 19.35
CA THR A 530 26.80 -3.42 18.27
C THR A 530 25.81 -3.68 17.13
N ARG A 531 25.78 -2.78 16.15
CA ARG A 531 24.90 -2.88 14.97
C ARG A 531 25.42 -3.82 13.89
N THR A 532 26.74 -3.93 13.77
CA THR A 532 27.40 -4.88 12.87
C THR A 532 28.42 -5.67 13.67
N LEU A 533 28.48 -6.97 13.41
CA LEU A 533 29.56 -7.83 13.88
C LEU A 533 30.01 -8.72 12.72
N SER A 534 31.31 -8.72 12.43
CA SER A 534 31.91 -9.59 11.43
C SER A 534 32.81 -10.64 12.10
N VAL A 535 32.58 -11.90 11.78
CA VAL A 535 33.31 -13.06 12.33
C VAL A 535 33.97 -13.81 11.17
N LEU A 536 35.25 -14.15 11.31
CA LEU A 536 35.98 -14.99 10.38
C LEU A 536 36.24 -16.37 11.00
N LEU A 537 35.75 -17.41 10.35
CA LEU A 537 36.06 -18.81 10.64
C LEU A 537 37.25 -19.24 9.78
N GLU A 538 38.35 -19.55 10.44
CA GLU A 538 39.60 -20.02 9.81
C GLU A 538 39.89 -21.47 10.19
N GLY A 539 40.68 -22.17 9.38
CA GLY A 539 41.06 -23.57 9.62
C GLY A 539 41.44 -24.28 8.32
N ALA A 540 41.94 -25.50 8.39
CA ALA A 540 42.36 -26.25 7.20
C ALA A 540 41.16 -26.62 6.29
N HIS A 541 41.45 -26.95 5.03
CA HIS A 541 40.45 -27.47 4.11
C HIS A 541 39.79 -28.73 4.71
N GLY A 542 38.46 -28.84 4.59
CA GLY A 542 37.73 -30.01 5.08
C GLY A 542 37.49 -30.08 6.60
N SER A 543 37.86 -29.05 7.38
CA SER A 543 37.60 -29.01 8.84
C SER A 543 36.14 -28.74 9.23
N GLY A 544 35.25 -28.42 8.28
CA GLY A 544 33.82 -28.21 8.53
C GLY A 544 33.41 -26.75 8.82
N LYS A 545 34.23 -25.76 8.43
CA LYS A 545 33.93 -24.32 8.61
C LYS A 545 32.58 -23.91 8.01
N SER A 546 32.33 -24.28 6.75
CA SER A 546 31.08 -23.97 6.05
C SER A 546 29.86 -24.62 6.71
N ALA A 547 30.02 -25.87 7.18
CA ALA A 547 29.00 -26.58 7.93
C ALA A 547 28.71 -25.90 9.27
N LEU A 548 29.75 -25.47 10.00
CA LEU A 548 29.60 -24.73 11.25
C LEU A 548 28.86 -23.41 11.02
N ALA A 549 29.24 -22.62 9.99
CA ALA A 549 28.57 -21.39 9.61
C ALA A 549 27.07 -21.61 9.30
N ALA A 550 26.76 -22.63 8.51
CA ALA A 550 25.39 -23.02 8.18
C ALA A 550 24.59 -23.46 9.42
N HIS A 551 25.22 -24.17 10.36
CA HIS A 551 24.58 -24.62 11.60
C HIS A 551 24.13 -23.46 12.47
N ILE A 552 24.96 -22.44 12.60
CA ILE A 552 24.62 -21.23 13.34
C ILE A 552 23.52 -20.49 12.62
N ALA A 553 23.58 -20.44 11.29
CA ALA A 553 22.51 -19.86 10.48
C ALA A 553 21.15 -20.50 10.77
N LYS A 554 21.10 -21.83 10.92
CA LYS A 554 19.88 -22.56 11.31
C LYS A 554 19.50 -22.30 12.77
N THR A 555 20.44 -22.44 13.69
CA THR A 555 20.21 -22.37 15.15
C THR A 555 19.85 -20.96 15.63
N ALA A 556 20.43 -19.94 15.01
CA ALA A 556 20.21 -18.57 15.40
C ALA A 556 18.83 -18.04 14.98
N SER A 557 18.11 -18.72 14.08
CA SER A 557 16.75 -18.36 13.65
C SER A 557 16.61 -16.86 13.32
N PHE A 558 17.62 -16.30 12.65
CA PHE A 558 17.55 -14.93 12.12
C PHE A 558 16.43 -14.86 11.08
N PRO A 559 15.63 -13.78 11.04
CA PRO A 559 14.64 -13.56 10.00
C PRO A 559 15.25 -13.66 8.60
N PHE A 560 16.41 -13.04 8.37
CA PHE A 560 17.09 -13.12 7.08
C PHE A 560 18.41 -13.85 7.22
N VAL A 561 18.58 -14.94 6.47
CA VAL A 561 19.84 -15.69 6.38
C VAL A 561 20.17 -15.93 4.91
N LYS A 562 21.36 -15.52 4.48
CA LYS A 562 21.84 -15.78 3.13
C LYS A 562 23.25 -16.32 3.12
N ILE A 563 23.44 -17.45 2.45
CA ILE A 563 24.76 -18.01 2.16
C ILE A 563 25.16 -17.61 0.74
N ILE A 564 26.26 -16.88 0.67
CA ILE A 564 26.96 -16.47 -0.55
C ILE A 564 28.07 -17.48 -0.78
N SER A 565 27.79 -18.47 -1.63
CA SER A 565 28.75 -19.50 -2.04
C SER A 565 29.24 -19.25 -3.47
N PRO A 566 30.49 -19.60 -3.79
CA PRO A 566 31.07 -19.41 -5.13
C PRO A 566 30.30 -20.15 -6.23
N ASP A 567 29.60 -21.24 -5.92
CA ASP A 567 28.82 -22.04 -6.87
C ASP A 567 27.69 -21.24 -7.56
N LYS A 568 27.20 -20.17 -6.91
CA LYS A 568 26.16 -19.29 -7.48
C LYS A 568 26.71 -18.28 -8.49
N PHE A 569 28.04 -18.15 -8.58
CA PHE A 569 28.72 -17.15 -9.41
C PHE A 569 29.47 -17.75 -10.59
N VAL A 570 29.21 -19.01 -10.94
CA VAL A 570 29.77 -19.62 -12.15
C VAL A 570 29.28 -18.81 -13.36
N ASN A 571 30.22 -18.40 -14.23
CA ASN A 571 30.02 -17.54 -15.41
C ASN A 571 29.75 -16.04 -15.15
N TYR A 572 29.86 -15.57 -13.90
CA TYR A 572 29.74 -14.14 -13.60
C TYR A 572 31.06 -13.41 -13.87
N SER A 573 30.98 -12.22 -14.45
CA SER A 573 32.12 -11.28 -14.48
C SER A 573 32.38 -10.70 -13.07
N GLU A 574 33.57 -10.18 -12.82
CA GLU A 574 33.93 -9.56 -11.53
C GLU A 574 32.89 -8.53 -11.08
N MET A 575 32.47 -7.64 -11.99
CA MET A 575 31.48 -6.60 -11.66
C MET A 575 30.08 -7.16 -11.42
N ALA A 576 29.69 -8.23 -12.12
CA ALA A 576 28.43 -8.91 -11.85
C ALA A 576 28.45 -9.59 -10.46
N LYS A 577 29.59 -10.16 -10.04
CA LYS A 577 29.77 -10.71 -8.69
C LYS A 577 29.64 -9.61 -7.63
N VAL A 578 30.36 -8.50 -7.79
CA VAL A 578 30.30 -7.34 -6.87
C VAL A 578 28.87 -6.82 -6.75
N SER A 579 28.16 -6.64 -7.88
CA SER A 579 26.77 -6.17 -7.89
C SER A 579 25.82 -7.14 -7.18
N SER A 580 26.01 -8.45 -7.35
CA SER A 580 25.18 -9.46 -6.69
C SER A 580 25.44 -9.56 -5.18
N ILE A 581 26.70 -9.46 -4.76
CA ILE A 581 27.08 -9.39 -3.34
C ILE A 581 26.50 -8.11 -2.72
N ALA A 582 26.69 -6.95 -3.34
CA ALA A 582 26.15 -5.68 -2.86
C ALA A 582 24.63 -5.73 -2.70
N LYS A 583 23.92 -6.25 -3.71
CA LYS A 583 22.47 -6.46 -3.64
C LYS A 583 22.06 -7.33 -2.45
N THR A 584 22.82 -8.40 -2.17
CA THR A 584 22.53 -9.28 -1.02
C THR A 584 22.68 -8.55 0.32
N PHE A 585 23.67 -7.67 0.45
CA PHE A 585 23.83 -6.82 1.63
C PHE A 585 22.72 -5.78 1.72
N ASP A 586 22.32 -5.17 0.61
CA ASP A 586 21.21 -4.20 0.58
C ASP A 586 19.86 -4.85 0.95
N ASP A 587 19.64 -6.09 0.54
CA ASP A 587 18.48 -6.88 0.95
C ASP A 587 18.55 -7.24 2.45
N ALA A 588 19.74 -7.54 2.98
CA ALA A 588 19.95 -7.76 4.41
C ALA A 588 19.70 -6.51 5.27
N TYR A 589 19.94 -5.31 4.72
CA TYR A 589 19.62 -4.03 5.38
C TYR A 589 18.13 -3.69 5.41
N LYS A 590 17.25 -4.49 4.80
CA LYS A 590 15.80 -4.32 4.90
C LYS A 590 15.23 -5.05 6.12
N SER A 591 15.88 -6.13 6.55
CA SER A 591 15.46 -6.92 7.71
C SER A 591 15.94 -6.31 9.03
N GLN A 592 15.19 -6.51 10.12
CA GLN A 592 15.57 -6.06 11.46
C GLN A 592 16.83 -6.77 11.96
N LEU A 593 16.94 -8.07 11.69
CA LEU A 593 18.05 -8.92 12.09
C LEU A 593 18.44 -9.80 10.89
N SER A 594 19.68 -9.68 10.43
CA SER A 594 20.18 -10.42 9.28
C SER A 594 21.52 -11.11 9.55
N LEU A 595 21.70 -12.26 8.91
CA LEU A 595 22.93 -13.04 8.91
C LEU A 595 23.36 -13.31 7.48
N ILE A 596 24.58 -12.91 7.14
CA ILE A 596 25.21 -13.20 5.85
C ILE A 596 26.38 -14.14 6.11
N VAL A 597 26.40 -15.27 5.42
CA VAL A 597 27.54 -16.18 5.39
C VAL A 597 28.28 -15.99 4.07
N LEU A 598 29.53 -15.56 4.13
CA LEU A 598 30.46 -15.51 3.02
C LEU A 598 31.26 -16.81 3.02
N ASP A 599 30.86 -17.75 2.17
CA ASP A 599 31.49 -19.06 2.14
C ASP A 599 32.66 -19.09 1.16
N ASP A 600 33.79 -19.64 1.62
CA ASP A 600 35.03 -19.83 0.86
C ASP A 600 35.52 -18.53 0.20
N ILE A 601 35.91 -17.57 1.04
CA ILE A 601 36.30 -16.22 0.63
C ILE A 601 37.42 -16.26 -0.41
N GLU A 602 38.39 -17.15 -0.28
CA GLU A 602 39.48 -17.30 -1.26
C GLU A 602 38.95 -17.65 -2.66
N ARG A 603 37.93 -18.51 -2.78
CA ARG A 603 37.30 -18.82 -4.08
C ARG A 603 36.43 -17.67 -4.58
N LEU A 604 35.74 -16.96 -3.70
CA LEU A 604 35.00 -15.75 -4.09
C LEU A 604 35.93 -14.67 -4.67
N LEU A 605 37.15 -14.58 -4.15
CA LEU A 605 38.21 -13.69 -4.63
C LEU A 605 38.96 -14.23 -5.86
N GLU A 606 38.59 -15.41 -6.37
CA GLU A 606 39.29 -16.10 -7.47
C GLU A 606 40.79 -16.28 -7.19
N PHE A 607 41.14 -16.51 -5.92
CA PHE A 607 42.53 -16.65 -5.51
C PHE A 607 43.17 -17.87 -6.14
N THR A 608 44.35 -17.66 -6.72
CA THR A 608 45.22 -18.72 -7.23
C THR A 608 46.61 -18.60 -6.62
N ARG A 609 47.10 -19.70 -6.05
CA ARG A 609 48.44 -19.75 -5.42
C ARG A 609 49.55 -19.49 -6.44
N VAL A 610 49.36 -19.91 -7.69
CA VAL A 610 50.34 -19.72 -8.76
C VAL A 610 50.26 -18.28 -9.25
N GLY A 611 51.29 -17.48 -8.93
CA GLY A 611 51.38 -16.08 -9.35
C GLY A 611 50.55 -15.10 -8.52
N LEU A 612 49.99 -15.53 -7.38
CA LEU A 612 49.25 -14.70 -6.41
C LEU A 612 48.19 -13.80 -7.05
N ARG A 613 47.39 -14.35 -7.98
CA ARG A 613 46.32 -13.60 -8.64
C ARG A 613 45.03 -13.73 -7.85
N PHE A 614 44.34 -12.61 -7.68
CA PHE A 614 43.02 -12.50 -7.08
C PHE A 614 42.29 -11.25 -7.62
N SER A 615 40.97 -11.22 -7.48
CA SER A 615 40.15 -10.08 -7.87
C SER A 615 40.15 -8.99 -6.81
N ASN A 616 40.88 -7.90 -7.05
CA ASN A 616 40.93 -6.76 -6.13
C ASN A 616 39.57 -6.03 -6.03
N HIS A 617 38.78 -5.99 -7.11
CA HIS A 617 37.44 -5.38 -7.10
C HIS A 617 36.53 -6.04 -6.07
N ILE A 618 36.53 -7.37 -6.00
CA ILE A 618 35.73 -8.13 -5.05
C ILE A 618 36.27 -7.94 -3.63
N LEU A 619 37.59 -7.97 -3.45
CA LEU A 619 38.22 -7.75 -2.14
C LEU A 619 37.85 -6.40 -1.53
N GLN A 620 38.01 -5.31 -2.28
CA GLN A 620 37.68 -3.98 -1.79
C GLN A 620 36.19 -3.85 -1.47
N ALA A 621 35.31 -4.43 -2.30
CA ALA A 621 33.89 -4.45 -2.04
C ALA A 621 33.56 -5.20 -0.73
N LEU A 622 34.16 -6.38 -0.51
CA LEU A 622 33.94 -7.16 0.72
C LEU A 622 34.44 -6.44 1.98
N ILE A 623 35.60 -5.78 1.92
CA ILE A 623 36.14 -5.00 3.05
C ILE A 623 35.17 -3.87 3.44
N VAL A 624 34.62 -3.16 2.45
CA VAL A 624 33.65 -2.09 2.70
C VAL A 624 32.34 -2.65 3.25
N LEU A 625 31.81 -3.72 2.65
CA LEU A 625 30.53 -4.31 3.06
C LEU A 625 30.59 -4.96 4.45
N ALA A 626 31.71 -5.59 4.82
CA ALA A 626 31.91 -6.16 6.16
C ALA A 626 31.98 -5.10 7.26
N LYS A 627 32.42 -3.87 6.95
CA LYS A 627 32.53 -2.75 7.90
C LYS A 627 31.32 -1.82 7.90
N LYS A 628 30.51 -1.83 6.83
CA LYS A 628 29.36 -0.93 6.68
C LYS A 628 28.33 -1.21 7.77
N ALA A 629 27.96 -0.16 8.52
CA ALA A 629 26.92 -0.25 9.52
C ALA A 629 25.53 -0.22 8.86
N PRO A 630 24.57 -1.07 9.28
CA PRO A 630 23.20 -0.99 8.80
C PRO A 630 22.51 0.30 9.30
N PRO A 631 21.40 0.71 8.65
CA PRO A 631 20.56 1.80 9.13
C PRO A 631 20.12 1.62 10.60
N PRO A 632 19.77 2.71 11.31
CA PRO A 632 19.38 2.64 12.72
C PRO A 632 18.19 1.69 12.92
N GLY A 633 18.23 0.88 13.99
CA GLY A 633 17.20 -0.11 14.31
C GLY A 633 17.38 -1.48 13.63
N ARG A 634 18.39 -1.64 12.77
CA ARG A 634 18.70 -2.91 12.09
C ARG A 634 20.07 -3.45 12.50
N ARG A 635 20.24 -4.77 12.49
CA ARG A 635 21.48 -5.42 12.92
C ARG A 635 21.91 -6.51 11.95
N LEU A 636 23.22 -6.60 11.73
CA LEU A 636 23.83 -7.50 10.76
C LEU A 636 24.96 -8.31 11.40
N LEU A 637 24.91 -9.62 11.23
CA LEU A 637 26.02 -10.54 11.51
C LEU A 637 26.60 -11.02 10.18
N VAL A 638 27.90 -10.87 9.98
CA VAL A 638 28.62 -11.39 8.82
C VAL A 638 29.54 -12.50 9.28
N VAL A 639 29.42 -13.70 8.70
CA VAL A 639 30.30 -14.83 8.99
C VAL A 639 31.07 -15.19 7.72
N GLY A 640 32.38 -14.99 7.72
CA GLY A 640 33.26 -15.42 6.63
C GLY A 640 33.87 -16.78 6.93
N THR A 641 34.02 -17.64 5.93
CA THR A 641 34.83 -18.86 6.03
C THR A 641 36.05 -18.73 5.12
N THR A 642 37.23 -19.14 5.63
CA THR A 642 38.45 -19.19 4.84
C THR A 642 39.34 -20.34 5.25
N SER A 643 40.03 -20.92 4.27
CA SER A 643 41.09 -21.91 4.47
C SER A 643 42.49 -21.34 4.29
N GLU A 644 42.62 -20.15 3.70
CA GLU A 644 43.88 -19.49 3.37
C GLU A 644 44.06 -18.20 4.19
N ARG A 645 44.17 -18.34 5.51
CA ARG A 645 44.40 -17.19 6.41
C ARG A 645 45.61 -16.33 6.01
N PRO A 646 46.80 -16.89 5.67
CA PRO A 646 47.97 -16.07 5.36
C PRO A 646 47.73 -15.11 4.20
N PHE A 647 47.09 -15.60 3.13
CA PHE A 647 46.70 -14.79 1.97
C PHE A 647 45.76 -13.65 2.37
N LEU A 648 44.69 -13.95 3.13
CA LEU A 648 43.70 -12.94 3.51
C LEU A 648 44.28 -11.88 4.46
N GLN A 649 45.27 -12.26 5.27
CA GLN A 649 46.00 -11.35 6.14
C GLN A 649 46.91 -10.40 5.34
N GLU A 650 47.66 -10.92 4.35
CA GLU A 650 48.52 -10.11 3.47
C GLU A 650 47.70 -9.17 2.57
N ALA A 651 46.56 -9.64 2.07
CA ALA A 651 45.65 -8.85 1.25
C ALA A 651 44.88 -7.76 2.06
N GLY A 652 45.00 -7.74 3.39
CA GLY A 652 44.30 -6.79 4.26
C GLY A 652 42.81 -7.10 4.47
N GLY A 653 42.31 -8.23 3.95
CA GLY A 653 40.93 -8.66 4.10
C GLY A 653 40.60 -9.14 5.52
N ALA A 654 41.57 -9.74 6.23
CA ALA A 654 41.36 -10.26 7.58
C ALA A 654 40.99 -9.15 8.56
N ALA A 655 41.61 -7.97 8.44
CA ALA A 655 41.33 -6.79 9.27
C ALA A 655 39.93 -6.18 9.06
N ALA A 656 39.14 -6.70 8.11
CA ALA A 656 37.74 -6.33 7.95
C ALA A 656 36.81 -7.08 8.93
N PHE A 657 37.28 -8.19 9.50
CA PHE A 657 36.53 -8.99 10.46
C PHE A 657 36.89 -8.58 11.90
N ASN A 658 35.88 -8.48 12.77
CA ASN A 658 36.09 -8.09 14.18
C ASN A 658 36.64 -9.24 15.02
N VAL A 659 36.20 -10.47 14.74
CA VAL A 659 36.54 -11.66 15.53
C VAL A 659 37.07 -12.76 14.61
N HIS A 660 38.14 -13.41 15.02
CA HIS A 660 38.73 -14.57 14.33
C HIS A 660 38.58 -15.81 15.20
N LEU A 661 37.98 -16.87 14.64
CA LEU A 661 37.79 -18.15 15.33
C LEU A 661 38.40 -19.27 14.50
N SER A 662 39.28 -20.06 15.11
CA SER A 662 39.87 -21.23 14.48
C SER A 662 39.01 -22.47 14.69
N VAL A 663 38.73 -23.18 13.60
CA VAL A 663 38.07 -24.49 13.61
C VAL A 663 39.17 -25.56 13.58
N PRO A 664 39.34 -26.33 14.67
CA PRO A 664 40.41 -27.31 14.80
C PRO A 664 40.25 -28.48 13.81
N LEU A 665 41.36 -29.14 13.50
CA LEU A 665 41.36 -30.45 12.85
C LEU A 665 40.98 -31.53 13.87
N VAL A 666 40.64 -32.71 13.38
CA VAL A 666 40.40 -33.87 14.24
C VAL A 666 41.77 -34.38 14.69
N GLU A 667 42.06 -34.25 15.98
CA GLU A 667 43.37 -34.60 16.57
C GLU A 667 43.19 -35.55 17.74
N GLY A 668 43.84 -36.72 17.67
CA GLY A 668 43.85 -37.69 18.77
C GLY A 668 42.79 -38.79 18.70
N GLU A 669 43.03 -39.85 19.50
CA GLU A 669 42.20 -41.07 19.54
C GLU A 669 40.76 -40.77 19.97
N ASP A 670 40.59 -39.89 20.97
CA ASP A 670 39.29 -39.57 21.55
C ASP A 670 38.37 -38.84 20.57
N ASP A 671 38.91 -37.89 19.80
CA ASP A 671 38.17 -37.12 18.79
C ASP A 671 37.68 -38.02 17.64
N VAL A 672 38.57 -38.88 17.11
CA VAL A 672 38.24 -39.84 16.05
C VAL A 672 37.19 -40.83 16.53
N LYS A 673 37.36 -41.36 17.75
CA LYS A 673 36.40 -42.27 18.38
C LYS A 673 35.04 -41.60 18.54
N ALA A 674 34.97 -40.35 18.99
CA ALA A 674 33.71 -39.62 19.16
C ALA A 674 32.94 -39.49 17.84
N ILE A 675 33.64 -39.15 16.73
CA ILE A 675 33.01 -39.00 15.42
C ILE A 675 32.49 -40.34 14.88
N LEU A 676 33.33 -41.38 14.93
CA LEU A 676 32.98 -42.70 14.40
C LEU A 676 31.86 -43.36 15.22
N THR A 677 31.86 -43.18 16.54
CA THR A 677 30.78 -43.67 17.42
C THR A 677 29.47 -42.94 17.12
N HIS A 678 29.50 -41.62 16.85
CA HIS A 678 28.31 -40.88 16.43
C HIS A 678 27.74 -41.44 15.12
N ARG A 679 28.60 -41.70 14.12
CA ARG A 679 28.18 -42.32 12.86
C ARG A 679 27.62 -43.73 13.04
N GLN A 680 28.24 -44.55 13.89
CA GLN A 680 27.77 -45.89 14.19
C GLN A 680 26.36 -45.90 14.77
N ARG A 681 26.00 -44.90 15.59
CA ARG A 681 24.63 -44.76 16.14
C ARG A 681 23.58 -44.50 15.07
N GLU A 682 23.95 -43.86 13.97
CA GLU A 682 23.01 -43.52 12.89
C GLU A 682 22.88 -44.62 11.85
N ARG A 683 23.97 -45.31 11.50
CA ARG A 683 23.98 -46.29 10.40
C ARG A 683 24.30 -47.74 10.77
N HIS A 684 24.82 -48.01 11.97
CA HIS A 684 25.22 -49.36 12.43
C HIS A 684 26.25 -50.11 11.56
N ASP A 685 27.00 -49.39 10.71
CA ASP A 685 27.90 -50.02 9.72
C ASP A 685 29.32 -50.33 10.25
N PHE A 686 29.68 -49.82 11.44
CA PHE A 686 31.07 -49.86 11.94
C PHE A 686 31.17 -50.44 13.37
N PRO A 687 31.81 -51.60 13.60
CA PRO A 687 31.90 -52.21 14.93
C PRO A 687 32.78 -51.42 15.90
N GLU A 688 32.45 -51.39 17.19
CA GLU A 688 33.19 -50.62 18.21
C GLU A 688 34.67 -51.03 18.32
N GLU A 689 34.97 -52.33 18.16
CA GLU A 689 36.35 -52.85 18.15
C GLU A 689 37.16 -52.26 17.00
N GLN A 690 36.56 -52.17 15.81
CA GLN A 690 37.22 -51.63 14.61
C GLN A 690 37.42 -50.12 14.72
N ILE A 691 36.46 -49.40 15.33
CA ILE A 691 36.58 -47.96 15.62
C ILE A 691 37.79 -47.71 16.53
N GLN A 692 37.98 -48.53 17.56
CA GLN A 692 39.10 -48.38 18.49
C GLN A 692 40.45 -48.69 17.82
N MET A 693 40.49 -49.63 16.87
CA MET A 693 41.69 -49.89 16.07
C MET A 693 42.02 -48.72 15.13
N VAL A 694 41.01 -48.16 14.46
CA VAL A 694 41.20 -47.00 13.57
C VAL A 694 41.63 -45.75 14.34
N ALA A 695 41.03 -45.49 15.50
CA ALA A 695 41.37 -44.34 16.32
C ALA A 695 42.84 -44.38 16.83
N LYS A 696 43.40 -45.58 17.04
CA LYS A 696 44.83 -45.76 17.37
C LYS A 696 45.76 -45.64 16.17
N ALA A 697 45.29 -45.99 14.98
CA ALA A 697 46.07 -45.97 13.75
C ALA A 697 46.18 -44.56 13.15
N LEU A 698 45.18 -43.70 13.35
CA LEU A 698 45.15 -42.32 12.90
C LEU A 698 46.02 -41.43 13.81
N LEU A 699 47.26 -41.17 13.37
CA LEU A 699 48.22 -40.30 14.05
C LEU A 699 48.28 -38.89 13.43
N GLU A 700 47.86 -38.73 12.18
CA GLU A 700 47.89 -37.45 11.47
C GLU A 700 46.60 -36.63 11.65
N PRO A 701 46.69 -35.30 11.79
CA PRO A 701 45.53 -34.43 11.91
C PRO A 701 44.73 -34.43 10.60
N LEU A 702 43.46 -34.82 10.67
CA LEU A 702 42.60 -34.98 9.50
C LEU A 702 41.41 -34.02 9.55
N GLY A 703 40.98 -33.54 8.38
CA GLY A 703 39.73 -32.80 8.25
C GLY A 703 38.53 -33.75 8.43
N ILE A 704 37.53 -33.34 9.22
CA ILE A 704 36.31 -34.15 9.45
C ILE A 704 35.62 -34.58 8.16
N LYS A 705 35.63 -33.74 7.12
CA LYS A 705 35.05 -34.07 5.82
C LYS A 705 35.76 -35.24 5.14
N HIS A 706 37.09 -35.29 5.22
CA HIS A 706 37.88 -36.38 4.65
C HIS A 706 37.62 -37.68 5.41
N LEU A 707 37.59 -37.63 6.75
CA LEU A 707 37.28 -38.79 7.59
C LEU A 707 35.92 -39.43 7.21
N LEU A 708 34.88 -38.61 7.06
CA LEU A 708 33.54 -39.08 6.72
C LEU A 708 33.46 -39.63 5.29
N GLN A 709 34.17 -39.02 4.34
CA GLN A 709 34.28 -39.52 2.96
C GLN A 709 35.00 -40.86 2.89
N THR A 710 36.14 -41.01 3.57
CA THR A 710 36.86 -42.29 3.65
C THR A 710 35.99 -43.38 4.27
N CYS A 711 35.19 -43.04 5.29
CA CYS A 711 34.25 -43.99 5.86
C CYS A 711 33.13 -44.40 4.87
N GLU A 712 32.65 -43.50 4.00
CA GLU A 712 31.69 -43.85 2.93
C GLU A 712 32.34 -44.76 1.87
N MET A 713 33.58 -44.48 1.47
CA MET A 713 34.34 -45.34 0.56
C MET A 713 34.54 -46.73 1.14
N ALA A 714 34.97 -46.81 2.40
CA ALA A 714 35.18 -48.08 3.08
C ALA A 714 33.86 -48.87 3.25
N ALA A 715 32.73 -48.18 3.44
CA ALA A 715 31.41 -48.80 3.47
C ALA A 715 31.03 -49.44 2.13
N GLU A 716 31.34 -48.81 0.99
CA GLU A 716 31.09 -49.40 -0.33
C GLU A 716 32.02 -50.58 -0.63
N VAL A 717 33.30 -50.49 -0.26
CA VAL A 717 34.27 -51.59 -0.46
C VAL A 717 33.87 -52.83 0.34
N CYS A 718 33.31 -52.64 1.54
CA CYS A 718 32.95 -53.74 2.44
C CYS A 718 31.55 -54.32 2.19
N ARG A 719 30.78 -53.84 1.20
CA ARG A 719 29.40 -54.32 0.97
C ARG A 719 29.36 -55.71 0.30
N PRO A 720 28.54 -56.67 0.79
CA PRO A 720 27.69 -56.61 1.98
C PRO A 720 28.45 -57.03 3.27
N GLY A 721 28.67 -56.10 4.19
CA GLY A 721 29.49 -56.33 5.39
C GLY A 721 29.72 -55.06 6.19
N THR A 722 30.32 -55.20 7.38
CA THR A 722 30.71 -54.09 8.26
C THR A 722 32.09 -53.57 7.90
N ILE A 723 32.33 -52.28 8.10
CA ILE A 723 33.62 -51.64 7.80
C ILE A 723 34.72 -52.26 8.67
N THR A 724 35.79 -52.75 8.05
CA THR A 724 37.01 -53.24 8.73
C THR A 724 38.09 -52.17 8.78
N CYS A 725 38.94 -52.19 9.81
CA CYS A 725 40.08 -51.28 9.98
C CYS A 725 41.00 -51.26 8.75
N ASP A 726 41.35 -52.44 8.21
CA ASP A 726 42.24 -52.55 7.05
C ASP A 726 41.66 -51.87 5.81
N ALA A 727 40.38 -52.14 5.49
CA ALA A 727 39.68 -51.48 4.39
C ALA A 727 39.58 -49.96 4.56
N PHE A 728 39.40 -49.47 5.80
CA PHE A 728 39.38 -48.04 6.09
C PHE A 728 40.77 -47.41 5.87
N LEU A 729 41.83 -48.05 6.38
CA LEU A 729 43.20 -47.56 6.23
C LEU A 729 43.66 -47.60 4.76
N ASP A 730 43.27 -48.61 3.99
CA ASP A 730 43.54 -48.68 2.56
C ASP A 730 42.83 -47.55 1.81
N CYS A 731 41.55 -47.30 2.11
CA CYS A 731 40.82 -46.15 1.54
C CYS A 731 41.42 -44.80 1.96
N LEU A 732 41.96 -44.71 3.19
CA LEU A 732 42.62 -43.50 3.69
C LEU A 732 43.92 -43.22 2.93
N ARG A 733 44.70 -44.28 2.63
CA ARG A 733 45.89 -44.21 1.77
C ARG A 733 45.55 -43.82 0.34
N ASP A 734 44.45 -44.35 -0.21
CA ASP A 734 43.96 -43.97 -1.54
C ASP A 734 43.56 -42.47 -1.60
N CYS A 735 43.15 -41.88 -0.47
CA CYS A 735 42.88 -40.45 -0.35
C CYS A 735 44.13 -39.58 -0.19
N GLY A 736 45.33 -40.17 -0.11
CA GLY A 736 46.61 -39.46 -0.05
C GLY A 736 47.12 -39.14 1.36
N HIS A 737 46.59 -39.80 2.40
CA HIS A 737 47.04 -39.69 3.78
C HIS A 737 47.89 -40.92 4.16
N GLN A 738 48.98 -40.75 4.92
CA GLN A 738 49.97 -41.82 5.20
C GLN A 738 49.68 -42.60 6.48
#